data_AF-A0A7M1SWT4-F1
#
_entry.id   AF-A0A7M1SWT4-F1
#
_cell.length_a   1.000
_cell.length_b   1.000
_cell.length_c   1.000
_cell.angle_alpha   90.00
_cell.angle_beta   90.00
_cell.angle_gamma   90.00
#
_symmetry.space_group_name_H-M   'P 1'
#
loop_
_entity.id
_entity.type
_entity.pdbx_description
1 polymer ?
#
loop_
_entity_poly.entity_id
_entity_poly.type
_entity_poly.pdbx_seq_one_letter_code
_entity_poly.pdbx_strand_id
1 'polypeptide(L)'
;MSTGVSSAPDLAEVLRSWDDARIASLLRHRPDLASPPPTSITALASRATARGSLARALGTLDSPTCVVAEALVLLQPGCTSEAVSSAVGAEAAPYLTILTELALVVSDGGTFRPVPGLAEAVGSHPLGLGPPLGELSVRADAGWPTTAHALTETMARAPDGARRMLEALTWGPPVGTVAHDIPAAARWLLDHHVLVRRSGTELVLPREVGIAARGGRLVRGLQGAPPLAEAPTRGEETVAAESVRAAETLLGQIDKALTAWGQEPPRVLRAGGVGVRELRQLASRISATSERAVLAVELATMLGLVGRIHDDDGTAWAPTVAAEEWAGEEIGERWADLVLGWIGWRRTPWLAGTRDDRGTLRSALGPALERHWAPVLRRRVLAAVAAWPPGSAPEVSAVRERLSWFSARSVPPETAVTAVLAEAGALGLTGAGAVTEAGRALLAAYGDEAERPSPADYQDERAQVRERLAQSFTAQLPPAVEDLILQGDLTGIVPGRPGRALAELLADAAEVESHGAAVTVRFTAGSIRRALERGDTAQELLERLRGVARQVPQPLEYLVHDTARTHGQVRVGAARSYVRVDEATAARLLGAPMLAGLGLRAIAPTVLIARAEPGELVAALRDAGANPVLEAADGTVVAVPVSRARAPHPAVDPDSQDAADGPDATDLDETVRHMRTGEERARRLLADRGTDVPEPPQVLEALRVAARSGTEVELVMAGPRGGTESRTVQPLTVDGGWVRVRDVRRDAEITVAPHRIVAVRPV
;
A
#
# COMPACT_ATOMS: atom_id res chain seq x y z
N MET A 1 -20.18 33.45 49.58
CA MET A 1 -19.79 33.54 48.15
C MET A 1 -18.81 32.40 47.90
N SER A 2 -19.32 31.23 47.51
CA SER A 2 -18.49 30.10 47.09
C SER A 2 -18.00 30.37 45.68
N THR A 3 -16.69 30.46 45.52
CA THR A 3 -16.02 30.41 44.22
C THR A 3 -16.27 29.04 43.61
N GLY A 4 -17.22 28.97 42.66
CA GLY A 4 -17.44 27.78 41.85
C GLY A 4 -16.18 27.49 41.05
N VAL A 5 -15.52 26.38 41.36
CA VAL A 5 -14.52 25.79 40.49
C VAL A 5 -15.30 25.29 39.26
N SER A 6 -15.31 26.07 38.19
CA SER A 6 -15.85 25.64 36.90
C SER A 6 -15.06 24.40 36.47
N SER A 7 -15.70 23.24 36.45
CA SER A 7 -15.13 22.04 35.87
C SER A 7 -14.88 22.32 34.38
N ALA A 8 -13.66 22.10 33.91
CA ALA A 8 -13.32 22.28 32.50
C ALA A 8 -14.23 21.43 31.60
N PRO A 9 -14.61 21.92 30.41
CA PRO A 9 -15.54 21.23 29.52
C PRO A 9 -14.93 19.89 29.06
N ASP A 10 -15.75 18.83 29.10
CA ASP A 10 -15.41 17.52 28.55
C ASP A 10 -15.40 17.57 27.01
N LEU A 11 -14.61 16.71 26.35
CA LEU A 11 -14.50 16.68 24.89
C LEU A 11 -15.88 16.51 24.22
N ALA A 12 -16.78 15.73 24.83
CA ALA A 12 -18.14 15.57 24.32
C ALA A 12 -18.92 16.89 24.28
N GLU A 13 -18.71 17.78 25.25
CA GLU A 13 -19.36 19.10 25.28
C GLU A 13 -18.82 20.01 24.18
N VAL A 14 -17.50 20.00 23.99
CA VAL A 14 -16.82 20.75 22.92
C VAL A 14 -17.26 20.29 21.54
N LEU A 15 -17.29 18.97 21.29
CA LEU A 15 -17.72 18.44 19.99
C LEU A 15 -19.20 18.74 19.70
N ARG A 16 -20.06 18.84 20.72
CA ARG A 16 -21.46 19.26 20.51
C ARG A 16 -21.57 20.69 20.02
N SER A 17 -20.65 21.57 20.41
CA SER A 17 -20.65 22.98 20.01
C SER A 17 -20.04 23.22 18.63
N TRP A 18 -19.38 22.22 18.03
CA TRP A 18 -18.88 22.31 16.66
C TRP A 18 -20.04 22.29 15.67
N ASP A 19 -19.86 22.88 14.50
CA ASP A 19 -20.81 22.70 13.39
C ASP A 19 -20.59 21.35 12.69
N ASP A 20 -21.52 20.98 11.82
CA ASP A 20 -21.48 19.67 11.14
C ASP A 20 -20.32 19.55 10.16
N ALA A 21 -19.95 20.65 9.48
CA ALA A 21 -18.81 20.69 8.55
C ALA A 21 -17.48 20.40 9.26
N ARG A 22 -17.30 20.95 10.47
CA ARG A 22 -16.11 20.71 11.29
C ARG A 22 -16.05 19.27 11.82
N ILE A 23 -17.18 18.68 12.20
CA ILE A 23 -17.24 17.26 12.60
C ILE A 23 -16.95 16.35 11.39
N ALA A 24 -17.51 16.65 10.22
CA ALA A 24 -17.19 15.92 8.99
C ALA A 24 -15.70 16.02 8.65
N SER A 25 -15.11 17.20 8.81
CA SER A 25 -13.65 17.40 8.66
C SER A 25 -12.85 16.56 9.66
N LEU A 26 -13.26 16.47 10.92
CA LEU A 26 -12.63 15.59 11.90
C LEU A 26 -12.69 14.12 11.47
N LEU A 27 -13.84 13.64 11.00
CA LEU A 27 -13.98 12.25 10.53
C LEU A 27 -13.13 11.97 9.29
N ARG A 28 -12.96 12.95 8.40
CA ARG A 28 -12.10 12.85 7.21
C ARG A 28 -10.63 12.74 7.58
N HIS A 29 -10.15 13.61 8.47
CA HIS A 29 -8.76 13.58 8.93
C HIS A 29 -8.49 12.45 9.94
N ARG A 30 -9.53 11.88 10.53
CA ARG A 30 -9.47 10.72 11.42
C ARG A 30 -10.44 9.60 10.98
N PRO A 31 -10.17 8.92 9.85
CA PRO A 31 -11.05 7.88 9.31
C PRO A 31 -11.33 6.73 10.29
N ASP A 32 -10.43 6.52 11.25
CA ASP A 32 -10.59 5.53 12.29
C ASP A 32 -11.74 5.82 13.28
N LEU A 33 -12.27 7.05 13.28
CA LEU A 33 -13.46 7.43 14.03
C LEU A 33 -14.75 7.13 13.27
N ALA A 34 -14.69 7.11 11.94
CA ALA A 34 -15.84 6.94 11.06
C ALA A 34 -16.25 5.48 10.86
N SER A 35 -15.38 4.51 11.13
CA SER A 35 -15.66 3.08 10.89
C SER A 35 -15.51 2.22 12.16
N PRO A 36 -16.59 1.56 12.64
CA PRO A 36 -17.99 1.71 12.19
C PRO A 36 -18.53 3.11 12.51
N PRO A 37 -19.61 3.60 11.87
CA PRO A 37 -20.15 4.94 12.14
C PRO A 37 -20.54 5.11 13.62
N PRO A 38 -20.19 6.24 14.27
CA PRO A 38 -20.62 6.49 15.64
C PRO A 38 -22.13 6.72 15.74
N THR A 39 -22.74 6.28 16.84
CA THR A 39 -24.18 6.41 17.06
C THR A 39 -24.58 7.76 17.68
N SER A 40 -23.62 8.52 18.21
CA SER A 40 -23.85 9.84 18.83
C SER A 40 -22.53 10.63 18.95
N ILE A 41 -22.62 11.95 19.22
CA ILE A 41 -21.45 12.80 19.48
C ILE A 41 -20.69 12.36 20.73
N THR A 42 -21.41 11.89 21.75
CA THR A 42 -20.79 11.31 22.95
C THR A 42 -20.00 10.03 22.63
N ALA A 43 -20.53 9.17 21.74
CA ALA A 43 -19.82 7.98 21.28
C ALA A 43 -18.58 8.34 20.45
N LEU A 44 -18.65 9.38 19.61
CA LEU A 44 -17.50 9.94 18.88
C LEU A 44 -16.42 10.42 19.85
N ALA A 45 -16.77 11.21 20.87
CA ALA A 45 -15.82 11.71 21.87
C ALA A 45 -15.10 10.56 22.60
N SER A 46 -15.85 9.53 23.02
CA SER A 46 -15.27 8.35 23.68
C SER A 46 -14.32 7.56 22.78
N ARG A 47 -14.56 7.53 21.47
CA ARG A 47 -13.65 6.90 20.50
C ARG A 47 -12.42 7.77 20.24
N ALA A 48 -12.61 9.08 20.13
CA ALA A 48 -11.55 10.04 19.89
C ALA A 48 -10.46 10.01 20.98
N THR A 49 -10.85 9.76 22.24
CA THR A 49 -9.94 9.62 23.39
C THR A 49 -9.39 8.21 23.59
N ALA A 50 -9.81 7.23 22.80
CA ALA A 50 -9.27 5.88 22.91
C ALA A 50 -7.80 5.84 22.48
N ARG A 51 -6.94 5.17 23.26
CA ARG A 51 -5.49 5.14 23.05
C ARG A 51 -5.07 4.79 21.63
N GLY A 52 -5.66 3.74 21.04
CA GLY A 52 -5.33 3.32 19.67
C GLY A 52 -5.70 4.36 18.62
N SER A 53 -6.75 5.14 18.89
CA SER A 53 -7.23 6.23 18.06
C SER A 53 -6.26 7.42 18.13
N LEU A 54 -5.93 7.85 19.35
CA LEU A 54 -4.94 8.90 19.61
C LEU A 54 -3.56 8.56 19.02
N ALA A 55 -3.11 7.31 19.15
CA ALA A 55 -1.84 6.87 18.58
C ALA A 55 -1.83 6.96 17.05
N ARG A 56 -2.93 6.63 16.37
CA ARG A 56 -3.07 6.80 14.91
C ARG A 56 -3.01 8.26 14.51
N ALA A 57 -3.73 9.13 15.22
CA ALA A 57 -3.71 10.57 14.96
C ALA A 57 -2.31 11.16 15.14
N LEU A 58 -1.62 10.83 16.24
CA LEU A 58 -0.24 11.25 16.48
C LEU A 58 0.73 10.70 15.41
N GLY A 59 0.41 9.55 14.80
CA GLY A 59 1.18 8.95 13.71
C GLY A 59 1.08 9.69 12.37
N THR A 60 0.08 10.56 12.19
CA THR A 60 -0.13 11.35 10.96
C THR A 60 0.31 12.81 11.10
N LEU A 61 0.65 13.25 12.30
CA LEU A 61 1.11 14.61 12.56
C LEU A 61 2.52 14.85 12.06
N ASP A 62 2.77 16.08 11.63
CA ASP A 62 4.13 16.55 11.41
C ASP A 62 4.92 16.69 12.73
N SER A 63 6.23 16.82 12.59
CA SER A 63 7.18 16.92 13.69
C SER A 63 6.89 18.11 14.61
N PRO A 64 6.66 19.35 14.14
CA PRO A 64 6.39 20.45 15.06
C PRO A 64 5.05 20.29 15.79
N THR A 65 4.01 19.76 15.15
CA THR A 65 2.72 19.50 15.82
C THR A 65 2.84 18.40 16.88
N CYS A 66 3.62 17.34 16.60
CA CYS A 66 3.95 16.33 17.62
C CYS A 66 4.66 16.95 18.82
N VAL A 67 5.69 17.77 18.58
CA VAL A 67 6.43 18.44 19.64
C VAL A 67 5.52 19.31 20.52
N VAL A 68 4.59 20.05 19.91
CA VAL A 68 3.60 20.85 20.64
C VAL A 68 2.65 19.97 21.46
N ALA A 69 2.19 18.84 20.93
CA ALA A 69 1.35 17.89 21.66
C ALA A 69 2.10 17.30 22.88
N GLU A 70 3.36 16.93 22.72
CA GLU A 70 4.20 16.41 23.81
C GLU A 70 4.52 17.50 24.85
N ALA A 71 4.76 18.73 24.41
CA ALA A 71 4.96 19.88 25.30
C ALA A 71 3.71 20.16 26.13
N LEU A 72 2.51 20.10 25.54
CA LEU A 72 1.25 20.23 26.28
C LEU A 72 1.10 19.15 27.36
N VAL A 73 1.46 17.89 27.05
CA VAL A 73 1.44 16.78 28.03
C VAL A 73 2.41 17.05 29.19
N LEU A 74 3.55 17.70 28.93
CA LEU A 74 4.55 18.04 29.95
C LEU A 74 4.15 19.22 30.84
N LEU A 75 3.45 20.22 30.30
CA LEU A 75 3.14 21.50 30.96
C LEU A 75 1.85 21.50 31.81
N GLN A 76 1.19 20.34 32.00
CA GLN A 76 -0.11 20.23 32.69
C GLN A 76 -0.18 20.87 34.09
N PRO A 77 -1.38 21.31 34.57
CA PRO A 77 -2.68 21.21 33.90
C PRO A 77 -3.08 22.49 33.15
N GLY A 78 -3.18 22.40 31.82
CA GLY A 78 -3.68 23.47 30.94
C GLY A 78 -2.75 24.69 30.84
N CYS A 79 -2.40 25.09 29.64
CA CYS A 79 -1.51 26.23 29.42
C CYS A 79 -1.97 27.11 28.27
N THR A 80 -1.55 28.38 28.31
CA THR A 80 -1.83 29.33 27.22
C THR A 80 -0.91 29.08 26.04
N SER A 81 -1.28 29.60 24.87
CA SER A 81 -0.42 29.53 23.67
C SER A 81 0.97 30.12 23.92
N GLU A 82 1.07 31.20 24.71
CA GLU A 82 2.33 31.86 25.05
C GLU A 82 3.22 30.98 25.92
N ALA A 83 2.64 30.26 26.88
CA ALA A 83 3.37 29.35 27.75
C ALA A 83 3.96 28.18 26.95
N VAL A 84 3.18 27.60 26.02
CA VAL A 84 3.68 26.57 25.10
C VAL A 84 4.77 27.14 24.19
N SER A 85 4.54 28.32 23.62
CA SER A 85 5.49 28.98 22.71
C SER A 85 6.84 29.26 23.38
N SER A 86 6.82 29.72 24.63
CA SER A 86 8.01 29.92 25.46
C SER A 86 8.76 28.61 25.70
N ALA A 87 8.03 27.53 26.00
CA ALA A 87 8.62 26.22 26.30
C ALA A 87 9.27 25.55 25.06
N VAL A 88 8.69 25.75 23.87
CA VAL A 88 9.23 25.20 22.60
C VAL A 88 10.15 26.16 21.85
N GLY A 89 10.18 27.44 22.23
CA GLY A 89 11.01 28.48 21.62
C GLY A 89 10.53 28.97 20.25
N ALA A 90 9.26 28.78 19.91
CA ALA A 90 8.64 29.18 18.65
C ALA A 90 7.12 29.36 18.82
N GLU A 91 6.45 30.02 17.87
CA GLU A 91 5.00 30.23 17.92
C GLU A 91 4.23 28.89 17.87
N ALA A 92 3.43 28.61 18.91
CA ALA A 92 2.69 27.36 19.04
C ALA A 92 1.26 27.40 18.46
N ALA A 93 0.70 28.59 18.23
CA ALA A 93 -0.71 28.77 17.89
C ALA A 93 -1.19 27.97 16.66
N PRO A 94 -0.46 27.93 15.53
CA PRO A 94 -0.89 27.15 14.35
C PRO A 94 -1.04 25.66 14.65
N TYR A 95 -0.10 25.09 15.43
CA TYR A 95 -0.09 23.69 15.79
C TYR A 95 -1.19 23.35 16.80
N LEU A 96 -1.47 24.27 17.73
CA LEU A 96 -2.58 24.14 18.69
C LEU A 96 -3.93 24.09 17.96
N THR A 97 -4.11 24.90 16.91
CA THR A 97 -5.30 24.84 16.06
C THR A 97 -5.48 23.46 15.43
N ILE A 98 -4.43 22.90 14.82
CA ILE A 98 -4.45 21.54 14.24
C ILE A 98 -4.81 20.49 15.30
N LEU A 99 -4.18 20.55 16.47
CA LEU A 99 -4.47 19.63 17.57
C LEU A 99 -5.91 19.72 18.08
N THR A 100 -6.50 20.93 18.09
CA THR A 100 -7.90 21.14 18.42
C THR A 100 -8.82 20.62 17.33
N GLU A 101 -8.52 20.85 16.05
CA GLU A 101 -9.29 20.33 14.91
C GLU A 101 -9.32 18.80 14.86
N LEU A 102 -8.23 18.14 15.27
CA LEU A 102 -8.13 16.68 15.38
C LEU A 102 -8.69 16.10 16.69
N ALA A 103 -9.31 16.93 17.53
CA ALA A 103 -9.86 16.56 18.83
C ALA A 103 -8.83 15.88 19.77
N LEU A 104 -7.57 16.29 19.68
CA LEU A 104 -6.48 15.87 20.57
C LEU A 104 -6.32 16.82 21.77
N VAL A 105 -6.80 18.05 21.63
CA VAL A 105 -6.71 19.11 22.63
C VAL A 105 -8.03 19.85 22.72
N VAL A 106 -8.48 20.09 23.95
CA VAL A 106 -9.61 20.97 24.27
C VAL A 106 -9.09 22.38 24.52
N SER A 107 -9.72 23.36 23.88
CA SER A 107 -9.48 24.78 24.12
C SER A 107 -10.63 25.36 24.95
N ASP A 108 -10.30 26.00 26.08
CA ASP A 108 -11.24 26.71 26.94
C ASP A 108 -10.64 28.07 27.34
N GLY A 109 -11.30 29.16 26.93
CA GLY A 109 -10.88 30.53 27.27
C GLY A 109 -9.43 30.90 26.90
N GLY A 110 -8.87 30.30 25.84
CA GLY A 110 -7.47 30.49 25.43
C GLY A 110 -6.45 29.60 26.16
N THR A 111 -6.92 28.69 27.01
CA THR A 111 -6.11 27.62 27.61
C THR A 111 -6.32 26.30 26.88
N PHE A 112 -5.23 25.56 26.66
CA PHE A 112 -5.20 24.31 25.91
C PHE A 112 -4.92 23.14 26.84
N ARG A 113 -5.77 22.11 26.77
CA ARG A 113 -5.69 20.91 27.61
C ARG A 113 -5.70 19.65 26.74
N PRO A 114 -4.70 18.76 26.86
CA PRO A 114 -4.75 17.41 26.31
C PRO A 114 -6.03 16.69 26.67
N VAL A 115 -6.61 15.96 25.71
CA VAL A 115 -7.72 15.06 26.02
C VAL A 115 -7.27 13.89 26.89
N PRO A 116 -8.18 13.27 27.67
CA PRO A 116 -7.87 12.04 28.39
C PRO A 116 -7.24 10.98 27.48
N GLY A 117 -6.18 10.32 27.95
CA GLY A 117 -5.45 9.30 27.19
C GLY A 117 -4.33 9.84 26.28
N LEU A 118 -4.24 11.15 26.02
CA LEU A 118 -3.19 11.71 25.14
C LEU A 118 -1.79 11.47 25.72
N ALA A 119 -1.62 11.67 27.02
CA ALA A 119 -0.33 11.42 27.71
C ALA A 119 0.11 9.95 27.56
N GLU A 120 -0.82 9.00 27.66
CA GLU A 120 -0.52 7.57 27.47
C GLU A 120 -0.18 7.26 26.00
N ALA A 121 -0.88 7.89 25.04
CA ALA A 121 -0.62 7.72 23.61
C ALA A 121 0.72 8.35 23.18
N VAL A 122 1.15 9.44 23.81
CA VAL A 122 2.49 10.02 23.65
C VAL A 122 3.56 9.06 24.14
N GLY A 123 3.36 8.43 25.29
CA GLY A 123 4.26 7.44 25.87
C GLY A 123 5.00 7.96 27.11
N SER A 124 5.94 7.18 27.61
CA SER A 124 6.55 7.39 28.93
C SER A 124 7.57 8.52 28.99
N HIS A 125 8.15 8.92 27.86
CA HIS A 125 9.23 9.91 27.81
C HIS A 125 8.98 10.99 26.74
N PRO A 126 7.91 11.81 26.88
CA PRO A 126 7.66 12.94 25.98
C PRO A 126 8.90 13.83 25.87
N LEU A 127 9.28 14.18 24.63
CA LEU A 127 10.46 14.97 24.30
C LEU A 127 11.77 14.43 24.90
N GLY A 128 11.85 13.13 25.16
CA GLY A 128 12.98 12.49 25.82
C GLY A 128 13.20 12.95 27.26
N LEU A 129 12.17 13.46 27.94
CA LEU A 129 12.25 13.83 29.36
C LEU A 129 11.77 12.68 30.24
N GLY A 130 12.42 12.52 31.39
CA GLY A 130 12.04 11.52 32.38
C GLY A 130 10.71 11.81 33.09
N PRO A 131 10.28 10.92 33.98
CA PRO A 131 9.20 11.18 34.92
C PRO A 131 9.55 12.37 35.85
N PRO A 132 8.53 13.12 36.33
CA PRO A 132 8.73 14.18 37.30
C PRO A 132 9.15 13.61 38.65
N LEU A 133 9.84 14.42 39.46
CA LEU A 133 10.32 13.99 40.79
C LEU A 133 9.21 13.42 41.68
N GLY A 134 7.98 13.95 41.57
CA GLY A 134 6.82 13.46 42.33
C GLY A 134 6.42 12.01 42.02
N GLU A 135 6.64 11.53 40.79
CA GLU A 135 6.34 10.15 40.39
C GLU A 135 7.47 9.17 40.78
N LEU A 136 8.68 9.69 40.99
CA LEU A 136 9.85 8.90 41.35
C LEU A 136 9.91 8.53 42.85
N SER A 137 8.88 8.89 43.63
CA SER A 137 8.81 8.64 45.09
C SER A 137 10.01 9.19 45.86
N VAL A 138 10.65 10.25 45.34
CA VAL A 138 11.76 10.95 45.99
C VAL A 138 11.25 12.21 46.68
N ARG A 139 11.93 12.60 47.75
CA ARG A 139 11.64 13.84 48.48
C ARG A 139 12.05 15.05 47.66
N ALA A 140 11.11 15.95 47.36
CA ALA A 140 11.36 17.16 46.57
C ALA A 140 12.31 18.15 47.28
N ASP A 141 12.38 18.12 48.62
CA ASP A 141 13.27 18.95 49.43
C ASP A 141 14.71 18.41 49.55
N ALA A 142 15.03 17.30 48.88
CA ALA A 142 16.35 16.66 48.94
C ALA A 142 17.44 17.34 48.09
N GLY A 143 17.34 18.65 47.84
CA GLY A 143 18.39 19.43 47.17
C GLY A 143 18.59 19.13 45.68
N TRP A 144 17.55 18.65 44.99
CA TRP A 144 17.60 18.39 43.54
C TRP A 144 17.96 19.67 42.75
N PRO A 145 18.92 19.62 41.82
CA PRO A 145 19.31 20.77 41.01
C PRO A 145 18.31 20.98 39.85
N THR A 146 17.10 21.46 40.18
CA THR A 146 15.97 21.64 39.26
C THR A 146 16.02 22.95 38.46
N THR A 147 17.04 23.79 38.69
CA THR A 147 17.29 25.01 37.92
C THR A 147 18.63 24.93 37.21
N ALA A 148 18.76 25.61 36.07
CA ALA A 148 20.01 25.61 35.30
C ALA A 148 21.21 26.10 36.12
N HIS A 149 20.99 27.08 37.01
CA HIS A 149 22.02 27.60 37.91
C HIS A 149 22.46 26.54 38.92
N ALA A 150 21.52 25.94 39.66
CA ALA A 150 21.81 24.89 40.65
C ALA A 150 22.52 23.68 40.02
N LEU A 151 22.09 23.27 38.82
CA LEU A 151 22.74 22.17 38.10
C LEU A 151 24.16 22.52 37.67
N THR A 152 24.39 23.75 37.22
CA THR A 152 25.74 24.22 36.86
C THR A 152 26.67 24.20 38.07
N GLU A 153 26.20 24.67 39.24
CA GLU A 153 26.97 24.62 40.48
C GLU A 153 27.30 23.19 40.90
N THR A 154 26.32 22.28 40.86
CA THR A 154 26.53 20.86 41.15
C THR A 154 27.56 20.25 40.19
N MET A 155 27.41 20.48 38.89
CA MET A 155 28.25 19.89 37.84
C MET A 155 29.65 20.50 37.74
N ALA A 156 29.92 21.64 38.40
CA ALA A 156 31.25 22.26 38.44
C ALA A 156 32.32 21.31 39.00
N ARG A 157 31.95 20.43 39.94
CA ARG A 157 32.85 19.44 40.57
C ARG A 157 32.74 18.03 39.98
N ALA A 158 31.95 17.85 38.91
CA ALA A 158 31.71 16.53 38.32
C ALA A 158 32.97 15.96 37.63
N PRO A 159 33.21 14.63 37.70
CA PRO A 159 34.17 13.96 36.82
C PRO A 159 33.73 14.02 35.35
N ASP A 160 34.67 13.94 34.40
CA ASP A 160 34.34 14.02 32.96
C ASP A 160 33.39 12.92 32.49
N GLY A 161 33.47 11.73 33.09
CA GLY A 161 32.52 10.65 32.80
C GLY A 161 31.08 11.00 33.19
N ALA A 162 30.89 11.73 34.30
CA ALA A 162 29.56 12.17 34.76
C ALA A 162 29.01 13.29 33.86
N ARG A 163 29.87 14.22 33.40
CA ARG A 163 29.50 15.24 32.42
C ARG A 163 29.03 14.63 31.10
N ARG A 164 29.83 13.73 30.52
CA ARG A 164 29.46 13.03 29.27
C ARG A 164 28.17 12.21 29.40
N MET A 165 27.96 11.57 30.55
CA MET A 165 26.73 10.82 30.82
C MET A 165 25.51 11.73 30.88
N LEU A 166 25.61 12.87 31.59
CA LEU A 166 24.52 13.86 31.61
C LEU A 166 24.26 14.43 30.22
N GLU A 167 25.29 14.78 29.46
CA GLU A 167 25.16 15.27 28.08
C GLU A 167 24.41 14.28 27.18
N ALA A 168 24.73 12.98 27.28
CA ALA A 168 24.05 11.93 26.53
C ALA A 168 22.56 11.80 26.91
N LEU A 169 22.24 11.88 28.22
CA LEU A 169 20.87 11.78 28.73
C LEU A 169 20.05 13.06 28.49
N THR A 170 20.69 14.22 28.33
CA THR A 170 20.00 15.52 28.21
C THR A 170 19.07 15.57 27.00
N TRP A 171 19.51 15.04 25.85
CA TRP A 171 18.73 15.02 24.60
C TRP A 171 18.49 13.62 24.05
N GLY A 172 19.07 12.60 24.67
CA GLY A 172 18.80 11.19 24.38
C GLY A 172 17.65 10.64 25.23
N PRO A 173 17.51 9.31 25.29
CA PRO A 173 16.61 8.67 26.25
C PRO A 173 16.97 9.09 27.68
N PRO A 174 16.01 9.47 28.53
CA PRO A 174 16.27 9.91 29.90
C PRO A 174 16.58 8.74 30.85
N VAL A 175 16.78 7.53 30.30
CA VAL A 175 16.96 6.29 31.04
C VAL A 175 18.27 5.65 30.59
N GLY A 176 19.10 5.29 31.56
CA GLY A 176 20.31 4.49 31.36
C GLY A 176 20.17 3.14 32.05
N THR A 177 20.64 2.07 31.41
CA THR A 177 20.74 0.75 32.02
C THR A 177 22.17 0.49 32.49
N VAL A 178 22.31 -0.08 33.69
CA VAL A 178 23.58 -0.49 34.28
C VAL A 178 23.57 -1.98 34.60
N ALA A 179 24.74 -2.61 34.51
CA ALA A 179 24.96 -3.97 35.01
C ALA A 179 24.90 -4.00 36.55
N HIS A 180 25.30 -5.10 37.19
CA HIS A 180 25.28 -5.20 38.66
C HIS A 180 26.11 -4.11 39.36
N ASP A 181 27.24 -3.69 38.77
CA ASP A 181 28.06 -2.61 39.30
C ASP A 181 27.72 -1.26 38.66
N ILE A 182 27.45 -0.25 39.50
CA ILE A 182 27.19 1.12 39.08
C ILE A 182 28.54 1.79 38.74
N PRO A 183 28.74 2.27 37.48
CA PRO A 183 29.95 2.99 37.10
C PRO A 183 30.20 4.21 37.98
N ALA A 184 31.47 4.58 38.21
CA ALA A 184 31.83 5.73 39.06
C ALA A 184 31.15 7.04 38.64
N ALA A 185 31.00 7.26 37.32
CA ALA A 185 30.26 8.41 36.77
C ALA A 185 28.78 8.42 37.17
N ALA A 186 28.10 7.28 37.05
CA ALA A 186 26.70 7.14 37.42
C ALA A 186 26.50 7.24 38.95
N ARG A 187 27.42 6.66 39.73
CA ARG A 187 27.41 6.76 41.19
C ARG A 187 27.54 8.22 41.64
N TRP A 188 28.47 8.97 41.06
CA TRP A 188 28.61 10.40 41.35
C TRP A 188 27.31 11.18 41.08
N LEU A 189 26.64 10.92 39.96
CA LEU A 189 25.37 11.57 39.61
C LEU A 189 24.21 11.17 40.54
N LEU A 190 24.20 9.95 41.07
CA LEU A 190 23.23 9.53 42.09
C LEU A 190 23.49 10.23 43.42
N ASP A 191 24.75 10.28 43.87
CA ASP A 191 25.16 10.89 45.14
C ASP A 191 24.89 12.41 45.18
N HIS A 192 24.81 13.06 44.01
CA HIS A 192 24.57 14.50 43.87
C HIS A 192 23.15 14.85 43.39
N HIS A 193 22.19 13.92 43.51
CA HIS A 193 20.79 14.14 43.15
C HIS A 193 20.59 14.59 41.68
N VAL A 194 21.40 14.09 40.75
CA VAL A 194 21.21 14.32 39.31
C VAL A 194 20.44 13.16 38.67
N LEU A 195 20.70 11.93 39.09
CA LEU A 195 19.97 10.74 38.65
C LEU A 195 19.18 10.11 39.81
N VAL A 196 18.15 9.34 39.46
CA VAL A 196 17.39 8.47 40.36
C VAL A 196 17.57 7.02 39.92
N ARG A 197 17.81 6.14 40.88
CA ARG A 197 17.78 4.69 40.64
C ARG A 197 16.34 4.21 40.78
N ARG A 198 15.71 3.81 39.67
CA ARG A 198 14.32 3.34 39.63
C ARG A 198 14.22 1.83 39.90
N SER A 199 15.24 1.07 39.51
CA SER A 199 15.31 -0.38 39.76
C SER A 199 16.75 -0.84 39.98
N GLY A 200 16.95 -2.16 40.13
CA GLY A 200 18.29 -2.74 40.27
C GLY A 200 19.25 -2.39 39.11
N THR A 201 18.73 -2.13 37.91
CA THR A 201 19.53 -1.90 36.69
C THR A 201 19.18 -0.61 35.97
N GLU A 202 18.18 0.15 36.42
CA GLU A 202 17.66 1.32 35.71
C GLU A 202 17.97 2.62 36.47
N LEU A 203 18.64 3.54 35.79
CA LEU A 203 18.90 4.91 36.23
C LEU A 203 18.11 5.87 35.35
N VAL A 204 17.51 6.88 35.96
CA VAL A 204 16.61 7.82 35.29
C VAL A 204 17.05 9.24 35.60
N LEU A 205 17.08 10.09 34.58
CA LEU A 205 17.22 11.54 34.71
C LEU A 205 15.84 12.14 34.99
N PRO A 206 15.57 12.69 36.19
CA PRO A 206 14.28 13.31 36.50
C PRO A 206 13.97 14.47 35.56
N ARG A 207 12.68 14.67 35.24
CA ARG A 207 12.22 15.69 34.30
C ARG A 207 12.79 17.08 34.59
N GLU A 208 12.70 17.52 35.83
CA GLU A 208 13.09 18.86 36.28
C GLU A 208 14.60 19.08 36.12
N VAL A 209 15.40 18.06 36.45
CA VAL A 209 16.85 18.07 36.25
C VAL A 209 17.20 18.03 34.76
N GLY A 210 16.46 17.26 33.96
CA GLY A 210 16.59 17.23 32.50
C GLY A 210 16.28 18.59 31.86
N ILE A 211 15.22 19.27 32.29
CA ILE A 211 14.88 20.63 31.83
C ILE A 211 15.95 21.63 32.26
N ALA A 212 16.48 21.51 33.49
CA ALA A 212 17.60 22.33 33.95
C ALA A 212 18.86 22.12 33.07
N ALA A 213 19.17 20.88 32.70
CA ALA A 213 20.27 20.54 31.79
C ALA A 213 20.06 21.10 30.38
N ARG A 214 18.81 21.29 29.96
CA ARG A 214 18.42 21.94 28.70
C ARG A 214 18.34 23.47 28.78
N GLY A 215 18.70 24.07 29.93
CA GLY A 215 18.61 25.52 30.13
C GLY A 215 17.18 26.06 30.17
N GLY A 216 16.23 25.25 30.67
CA GLY A 216 14.82 25.63 30.80
C GLY A 216 13.97 25.37 29.55
N ARG A 217 14.54 24.80 28.48
CA ARG A 217 13.82 24.52 27.23
C ARG A 217 13.35 23.07 27.16
N LEU A 218 12.20 22.84 26.52
CA LEU A 218 11.72 21.48 26.27
C LEU A 218 12.36 20.87 25.01
N VAL A 219 12.64 21.67 23.99
CA VAL A 219 13.28 21.24 22.72
C VAL A 219 14.49 22.10 22.35
N ARG A 220 15.37 21.58 21.48
CA ARG A 220 16.53 22.34 20.95
C ARG A 220 16.08 23.52 20.09
N GLY A 221 15.00 23.30 19.34
CA GLY A 221 14.34 24.26 18.47
C GLY A 221 13.23 23.55 17.71
N LEU A 222 12.18 24.28 17.37
CA LEU A 222 11.07 23.77 16.58
C LEU A 222 11.40 23.89 15.09
N GLN A 223 11.43 22.76 14.37
CA GLN A 223 11.64 22.75 12.91
C GLN A 223 10.31 23.07 12.22
N GLY A 224 10.06 24.35 11.94
CA GLY A 224 8.79 24.83 11.37
C GLY A 224 8.58 24.50 9.89
N ALA A 225 9.62 24.09 9.17
CA ALA A 225 9.53 23.71 7.76
C ALA A 225 10.20 22.35 7.52
N PRO A 226 9.68 21.53 6.58
CA PRO A 226 10.27 20.26 6.24
C PRO A 226 11.62 20.45 5.56
N PRO A 227 12.65 19.65 5.91
CA PRO A 227 13.99 19.81 5.36
C PRO A 227 14.01 19.57 3.84
N LEU A 228 14.87 20.33 3.17
CA LEU A 228 15.22 20.19 1.76
C LEU A 228 16.74 20.28 1.67
N ALA A 229 17.41 19.14 1.83
CA ALA A 229 18.85 19.05 1.62
C ALA A 229 19.21 19.36 0.16
N GLU A 230 20.42 19.85 -0.07
CA GLU A 230 20.93 20.05 -1.43
C GLU A 230 20.91 18.73 -2.20
N ALA A 231 20.47 18.80 -3.47
CA ALA A 231 20.35 17.65 -4.35
C ALA A 231 21.03 17.95 -5.70
N PRO A 232 21.68 16.96 -6.34
CA PRO A 232 22.24 17.14 -7.67
C PRO A 232 21.13 17.43 -8.69
N THR A 233 21.42 18.33 -9.64
CA THR A 233 20.49 18.67 -10.73
C THR A 233 20.81 17.88 -12.00
N ARG A 234 19.77 17.51 -12.74
CA ARG A 234 19.81 16.82 -14.04
C ARG A 234 19.17 17.72 -15.10
N GLY A 235 19.67 17.65 -16.33
CA GLY A 235 19.07 18.35 -17.46
C GLY A 235 17.71 17.76 -17.83
N GLU A 236 16.77 18.60 -18.23
CA GLU A 236 15.38 18.20 -18.55
C GLU A 236 15.33 17.10 -19.62
N GLU A 237 16.14 17.23 -20.68
CA GLU A 237 16.24 16.22 -21.75
C GLU A 237 16.70 14.85 -21.21
N THR A 238 17.64 14.82 -20.26
CA THR A 238 18.11 13.56 -19.65
C THR A 238 17.02 12.93 -18.78
N VAL A 239 16.28 13.75 -18.02
CA VAL A 239 15.17 13.28 -17.20
C VAL A 239 14.08 12.68 -18.08
N ALA A 240 13.68 13.37 -19.15
CA ALA A 240 12.67 12.89 -20.10
C ALA A 240 13.12 11.59 -20.81
N ALA A 241 14.35 11.55 -21.34
CA ALA A 241 14.86 10.36 -22.03
C ALA A 241 14.93 9.12 -21.12
N GLU A 242 15.40 9.28 -19.88
CA GLU A 242 15.46 8.18 -18.90
C GLU A 242 14.06 7.71 -18.48
N SER A 243 13.13 8.64 -18.29
CA SER A 243 11.72 8.36 -17.98
C SER A 243 11.06 7.50 -19.06
N VAL A 244 11.11 7.97 -20.31
CA VAL A 244 10.51 7.29 -21.46
C VAL A 244 11.11 5.90 -21.63
N ARG A 245 12.45 5.80 -21.63
CA ARG A 245 13.15 4.52 -21.77
C ARG A 245 12.72 3.50 -20.70
N ALA A 246 12.59 3.95 -19.46
CA ALA A 246 12.20 3.07 -18.36
C ALA A 246 10.76 2.54 -18.52
N ALA A 247 9.83 3.43 -18.88
CA ALA A 247 8.43 3.09 -19.14
C ALA A 247 8.27 2.12 -20.33
N GLU A 248 8.93 2.40 -21.46
CA GLU A 248 8.90 1.51 -22.64
C GLU A 248 9.49 0.13 -22.34
N THR A 249 10.59 0.09 -21.58
CA THR A 249 11.20 -1.16 -21.14
C THR A 249 10.24 -1.99 -20.30
N LEU A 250 9.51 -1.35 -19.37
CA LEU A 250 8.54 -2.02 -18.51
C LEU A 250 7.32 -2.52 -19.30
N LEU A 251 6.78 -1.72 -20.21
CA LEU A 251 5.68 -2.14 -21.09
C LEU A 251 6.07 -3.35 -21.94
N GLY A 252 7.26 -3.32 -22.55
CA GLY A 252 7.78 -4.47 -23.31
C GLY A 252 8.02 -5.71 -22.45
N GLN A 253 8.38 -5.55 -21.17
CA GLN A 253 8.49 -6.67 -20.21
C GLN A 253 7.13 -7.28 -19.88
N ILE A 254 6.07 -6.47 -19.77
CA ILE A 254 4.68 -6.93 -19.58
C ILE A 254 4.22 -7.74 -20.80
N ASP A 255 4.44 -7.23 -22.02
CA ASP A 255 4.05 -7.93 -23.26
C ASP A 255 4.73 -9.30 -23.41
N LYS A 256 6.03 -9.36 -23.13
CA LYS A 256 6.80 -10.61 -23.14
C LYS A 256 6.31 -11.57 -22.04
N ALA A 257 5.92 -11.07 -20.88
CA ALA A 257 5.41 -11.90 -19.79
C ALA A 257 4.03 -12.51 -20.12
N LEU A 258 3.11 -11.71 -20.65
CA LEU A 258 1.79 -12.16 -21.11
C LEU A 258 1.92 -13.21 -22.23
N THR A 259 2.82 -12.97 -23.19
CA THR A 259 3.11 -13.93 -24.26
C THR A 259 3.63 -15.26 -23.70
N ALA A 260 4.58 -15.22 -22.76
CA ALA A 260 5.15 -16.42 -22.14
C ALA A 260 4.09 -17.22 -21.36
N TRP A 261 3.24 -16.56 -20.59
CA TRP A 261 2.19 -17.23 -19.80
C TRP A 261 1.03 -17.74 -20.65
N GLY A 262 0.77 -17.15 -21.82
CA GLY A 262 -0.19 -17.70 -22.77
C GLY A 262 0.28 -19.01 -23.43
N GLN A 263 1.60 -19.22 -23.51
CA GLN A 263 2.22 -20.44 -24.04
C GLN A 263 2.41 -21.50 -22.95
N GLU A 264 2.90 -21.08 -21.79
CA GLU A 264 3.20 -21.97 -20.65
C GLU A 264 2.68 -21.35 -19.34
N PRO A 265 1.39 -21.55 -19.03
CA PRO A 265 0.76 -21.05 -17.80
C PRO A 265 1.45 -21.59 -16.53
N PRO A 266 1.99 -20.74 -15.64
CA PRO A 266 2.53 -21.22 -14.38
C PRO A 266 1.40 -21.62 -13.41
N ARG A 267 1.60 -22.73 -12.69
CA ARG A 267 0.65 -23.24 -11.70
C ARG A 267 0.53 -22.28 -10.50
N VAL A 268 -0.69 -22.16 -9.96
CA VAL A 268 -0.95 -21.39 -8.74
C VAL A 268 -0.48 -22.22 -7.53
N LEU A 269 0.29 -21.60 -6.63
CA LEU A 269 0.71 -22.26 -5.40
C LEU A 269 -0.49 -22.53 -4.47
N ARG A 270 -0.38 -23.55 -3.59
CA ARG A 270 -1.42 -23.82 -2.56
C ARG A 270 -1.71 -22.62 -1.65
N ALA A 271 -0.69 -21.81 -1.35
CA ALA A 271 -0.81 -20.60 -0.55
C ALA A 271 -1.22 -19.35 -1.38
N GLY A 272 -1.50 -19.54 -2.67
CA GLY A 272 -1.70 -18.47 -3.64
C GLY A 272 -0.41 -17.94 -4.25
N GLY A 273 -0.55 -17.32 -5.43
CA GLY A 273 0.56 -16.69 -6.14
C GLY A 273 1.37 -17.63 -7.05
N VAL A 274 2.58 -17.21 -7.39
CA VAL A 274 3.51 -17.88 -8.30
C VAL A 274 4.78 -18.33 -7.56
N GLY A 275 5.31 -19.49 -7.91
CA GLY A 275 6.57 -20.01 -7.37
C GLY A 275 7.80 -19.21 -7.79
N VAL A 276 8.82 -19.20 -6.93
CA VAL A 276 10.07 -18.46 -7.17
C VAL A 276 10.83 -19.01 -8.37
N ARG A 277 10.76 -20.31 -8.63
CA ARG A 277 11.44 -20.95 -9.76
C ARG A 277 10.84 -20.47 -11.09
N GLU A 278 9.52 -20.47 -11.16
CA GLU A 278 8.73 -20.03 -12.30
C GLU A 278 8.98 -18.54 -12.58
N LEU A 279 9.07 -17.71 -11.55
CA LEU A 279 9.42 -16.28 -11.68
C LEU A 279 10.85 -16.06 -12.18
N ARG A 280 11.85 -16.85 -11.73
CA ARG A 280 13.22 -16.75 -12.27
C ARG A 280 13.30 -17.16 -13.74
N GLN A 281 12.55 -18.19 -14.13
CA GLN A 281 12.45 -18.60 -15.53
C GLN A 281 11.80 -17.50 -16.38
N LEU A 282 10.71 -16.90 -15.88
CA LEU A 282 10.08 -15.76 -16.53
C LEU A 282 11.06 -14.59 -16.67
N ALA A 283 11.76 -14.21 -15.60
CA ALA A 283 12.74 -13.12 -15.59
C ALA A 283 13.81 -13.32 -16.68
N SER A 284 14.33 -14.54 -16.82
CA SER A 284 15.26 -14.89 -17.91
C SER A 284 14.62 -14.73 -19.30
N ARG A 285 13.37 -15.16 -19.48
CA ARG A 285 12.66 -15.08 -20.78
C ARG A 285 12.38 -13.63 -21.20
N ILE A 286 12.03 -12.77 -20.25
CA ILE A 286 11.74 -11.35 -20.53
C ILE A 286 12.98 -10.45 -20.45
N SER A 287 14.17 -11.02 -20.21
CA SER A 287 15.44 -10.30 -20.05
C SER A 287 15.39 -9.23 -18.95
N ALA A 288 14.87 -9.60 -17.77
CA ALA A 288 14.71 -8.71 -16.62
C ALA A 288 15.28 -9.32 -15.33
N THR A 289 15.42 -8.50 -14.28
CA THR A 289 15.71 -9.02 -12.93
C THR A 289 14.48 -9.71 -12.33
N SER A 290 14.67 -10.46 -11.23
CA SER A 290 13.55 -11.14 -10.56
C SER A 290 12.54 -10.13 -10.02
N GLU A 291 13.01 -9.00 -9.48
CA GLU A 291 12.18 -7.92 -8.97
C GLU A 291 11.37 -7.25 -10.09
N ARG A 292 11.99 -7.03 -11.26
CA ARG A 292 11.30 -6.47 -12.43
C ARG A 292 10.27 -7.43 -13.00
N ALA A 293 10.56 -8.73 -13.03
CA ALA A 293 9.59 -9.74 -13.46
C ALA A 293 8.38 -9.80 -12.52
N VAL A 294 8.61 -9.72 -11.20
CA VAL A 294 7.53 -9.62 -10.20
C VAL A 294 6.70 -8.35 -10.43
N LEU A 295 7.34 -7.19 -10.57
CA LEU A 295 6.64 -5.92 -10.81
C LEU A 295 5.78 -6.00 -12.08
N ALA A 296 6.32 -6.52 -13.18
CA ALA A 296 5.61 -6.66 -14.46
C ALA A 296 4.34 -7.53 -14.33
N VAL A 297 4.43 -8.70 -13.70
CA VAL A 297 3.25 -9.59 -13.58
C VAL A 297 2.22 -9.06 -12.58
N GLU A 298 2.67 -8.38 -11.52
CA GLU A 298 1.78 -7.77 -10.54
C GLU A 298 1.04 -6.57 -11.15
N LEU A 299 1.71 -5.74 -11.95
CA LEU A 299 1.08 -4.66 -12.71
C LEU A 299 0.11 -5.18 -13.78
N ALA A 300 0.49 -6.23 -14.51
CA ALA A 300 -0.41 -6.87 -15.47
C ALA A 300 -1.67 -7.43 -14.78
N THR A 301 -1.53 -7.96 -13.56
CA THR A 301 -2.66 -8.44 -12.76
C THR A 301 -3.52 -7.29 -12.23
N MET A 302 -2.90 -6.19 -11.80
CA MET A 302 -3.59 -4.96 -11.37
C MET A 302 -4.49 -4.41 -12.48
N LEU A 303 -4.03 -4.46 -13.74
CA LEU A 303 -4.81 -4.04 -14.91
C LEU A 303 -5.81 -5.10 -15.42
N GLY A 304 -5.97 -6.24 -14.74
CA GLY A 304 -6.90 -7.30 -15.18
C GLY A 304 -6.44 -8.08 -16.42
N LEU A 305 -5.18 -7.96 -16.83
CA LEU A 305 -4.62 -8.66 -18.00
C LEU A 305 -4.28 -10.13 -17.70
N VAL A 306 -4.25 -10.50 -16.42
CA VAL A 306 -3.96 -11.84 -15.94
C VAL A 306 -5.15 -12.39 -15.15
N GLY A 307 -5.55 -13.61 -15.48
CA GLY A 307 -6.61 -14.36 -14.82
C GLY A 307 -6.15 -15.76 -14.42
N ARG A 308 -7.13 -16.59 -14.04
CA ARG A 308 -6.90 -18.00 -13.67
C ARG A 308 -7.68 -18.92 -14.60
N ILE A 309 -7.02 -19.97 -15.06
CA ILE A 309 -7.64 -21.11 -15.72
C ILE A 309 -7.66 -22.30 -14.76
N HIS A 310 -8.63 -23.19 -14.94
CA HIS A 310 -8.79 -24.41 -14.17
C HIS A 310 -8.81 -25.58 -15.16
N ASP A 311 -7.89 -26.52 -14.98
CA ASP A 311 -7.80 -27.77 -15.73
C ASP A 311 -7.73 -28.97 -14.74
N ASP A 312 -7.62 -30.18 -15.28
CA ASP A 312 -7.56 -31.41 -14.48
C ASP A 312 -6.33 -31.48 -13.54
N ASP A 313 -5.26 -30.75 -13.88
CA ASP A 313 -4.01 -30.66 -13.12
C ASP A 313 -4.02 -29.50 -12.09
N GLY A 314 -5.13 -28.75 -12.00
CA GLY A 314 -5.38 -27.69 -11.02
C GLY A 314 -5.49 -26.29 -11.63
N THR A 315 -5.19 -25.26 -10.83
CA THR A 315 -5.30 -23.86 -11.26
C THR A 315 -3.98 -23.35 -11.81
N ALA A 316 -4.01 -22.63 -12.94
CA ALA A 316 -2.85 -21.94 -13.52
C ALA A 316 -3.16 -20.47 -13.84
N TRP A 317 -2.12 -19.64 -13.89
CA TRP A 317 -2.21 -18.25 -14.30
C TRP A 317 -2.12 -18.15 -15.82
N ALA A 318 -3.01 -17.37 -16.44
CA ALA A 318 -2.99 -17.17 -17.89
C ALA A 318 -3.45 -15.75 -18.25
N PRO A 319 -3.04 -15.22 -19.42
CA PRO A 319 -3.57 -13.96 -19.93
C PRO A 319 -5.09 -14.01 -20.11
N THR A 320 -5.75 -12.88 -19.88
CA THR A 320 -7.18 -12.69 -20.17
C THR A 320 -7.39 -12.29 -21.63
N VAL A 321 -8.64 -12.18 -22.06
CA VAL A 321 -9.00 -11.61 -23.38
C VAL A 321 -8.63 -10.12 -23.44
N ALA A 322 -8.81 -9.39 -22.33
CA ALA A 322 -8.45 -7.98 -22.22
C ALA A 322 -6.95 -7.71 -22.45
N ALA A 323 -6.09 -8.72 -22.25
CA ALA A 323 -4.66 -8.62 -22.57
C ALA A 323 -4.39 -8.35 -24.06
N GLU A 324 -5.22 -8.88 -24.96
CA GLU A 324 -5.08 -8.67 -26.41
C GLU A 324 -5.60 -7.30 -26.82
N GLU A 325 -6.71 -6.86 -26.24
CA GLU A 325 -7.28 -5.52 -26.47
C GLU A 325 -6.30 -4.43 -26.01
N TRP A 326 -5.80 -4.55 -24.78
CA TRP A 326 -4.82 -3.62 -24.21
C TRP A 326 -3.51 -3.57 -24.99
N ALA A 327 -3.04 -4.71 -25.53
CA ALA A 327 -1.85 -4.74 -26.36
C ALA A 327 -2.03 -3.98 -27.69
N GLY A 328 -3.27 -3.82 -28.16
CA GLY A 328 -3.62 -3.08 -29.37
C GLY A 328 -3.70 -1.55 -29.20
N GLU A 329 -3.78 -1.07 -27.95
CA GLU A 329 -3.86 0.36 -27.61
C GLU A 329 -2.55 1.13 -27.88
N GLU A 330 -2.67 2.46 -27.98
CA GLU A 330 -1.51 3.33 -28.09
C GLU A 330 -0.65 3.29 -26.82
N ILE A 331 0.67 3.42 -26.98
CA ILE A 331 1.62 3.28 -25.87
C ILE A 331 1.36 4.29 -24.73
N GLY A 332 0.92 5.51 -25.06
CA GLY A 332 0.61 6.55 -24.08
C GLY A 332 -0.57 6.17 -23.20
N GLU A 333 -1.62 5.61 -23.79
CA GLU A 333 -2.81 5.15 -23.07
C GLU A 333 -2.48 3.96 -22.16
N ARG A 334 -1.75 2.97 -22.69
CA ARG A 334 -1.25 1.83 -21.92
C ARG A 334 -0.38 2.26 -20.74
N TRP A 335 0.46 3.29 -20.93
CA TRP A 335 1.27 3.85 -19.87
C TRP A 335 0.44 4.61 -18.82
N ALA A 336 -0.55 5.40 -19.25
CA ALA A 336 -1.45 6.13 -18.37
C ALA A 336 -2.22 5.18 -17.45
N ASP A 337 -2.70 4.05 -17.96
CA ASP A 337 -3.36 3.01 -17.16
C ASP A 337 -2.46 2.45 -16.06
N LEU A 338 -1.18 2.19 -16.38
CA LEU A 338 -0.22 1.67 -15.40
C LEU A 338 -0.01 2.65 -14.25
N VAL A 339 0.22 3.94 -14.54
CA VAL A 339 0.55 4.92 -13.51
C VAL A 339 -0.66 5.30 -12.65
N LEU A 340 -1.85 5.36 -13.26
CA LEU A 340 -3.12 5.59 -12.54
C LEU A 340 -3.50 4.41 -11.65
N GLY A 341 -3.30 3.16 -12.12
CA GLY A 341 -3.48 1.99 -11.27
C GLY A 341 -2.48 1.96 -10.11
N TRP A 342 -1.19 2.18 -10.41
CA TRP A 342 -0.11 2.02 -9.43
C TRP A 342 -0.22 2.95 -8.22
N ILE A 343 -0.63 4.20 -8.41
CA ILE A 343 -0.67 5.20 -7.32
C ILE A 343 -1.75 4.88 -6.26
N GLY A 344 -2.86 4.26 -6.68
CA GLY A 344 -3.94 3.76 -5.81
C GLY A 344 -3.75 2.30 -5.35
N TRP A 345 -2.76 1.61 -5.90
CA TRP A 345 -2.61 0.17 -5.71
C TRP A 345 -2.20 -0.21 -4.29
N ARG A 346 -2.79 -1.28 -3.76
CA ARG A 346 -2.54 -1.75 -2.38
C ARG A 346 -1.47 -2.82 -2.26
N ARG A 347 -0.88 -3.26 -3.37
CA ARG A 347 0.15 -4.31 -3.31
C ARG A 347 1.55 -3.72 -3.19
N THR A 348 2.44 -4.52 -2.60
CA THR A 348 3.86 -4.21 -2.37
C THR A 348 4.75 -5.26 -3.05
N PRO A 349 4.88 -5.24 -4.39
CA PRO A 349 5.66 -6.21 -5.16
C PRO A 349 7.09 -6.41 -4.65
N TRP A 350 7.72 -5.33 -4.14
CA TRP A 350 9.06 -5.36 -3.56
C TRP A 350 9.24 -6.29 -2.34
N LEU A 351 8.15 -6.75 -1.71
CA LEU A 351 8.21 -7.73 -0.63
C LEU A 351 8.19 -9.18 -1.13
N ALA A 352 7.97 -9.43 -2.42
CA ALA A 352 8.00 -10.78 -2.97
C ALA A 352 9.39 -11.41 -2.78
N GLY A 353 9.44 -12.68 -2.41
CA GLY A 353 10.68 -13.39 -2.10
C GLY A 353 11.25 -13.11 -0.71
N THR A 354 10.71 -12.14 0.05
CA THR A 354 11.05 -11.93 1.47
C THR A 354 10.24 -12.87 2.38
N ARG A 355 10.63 -12.95 3.66
CA ARG A 355 9.90 -13.70 4.68
C ARG A 355 9.14 -12.74 5.60
N ASP A 356 7.97 -13.16 6.07
CA ASP A 356 7.26 -12.47 7.15
C ASP A 356 7.87 -12.77 8.53
N ASP A 357 7.34 -12.14 9.58
CA ASP A 357 7.81 -12.31 10.96
C ASP A 357 7.67 -13.76 11.47
N ARG A 358 6.84 -14.58 10.82
CA ARG A 358 6.66 -16.01 11.10
C ARG A 358 7.58 -16.90 10.25
N GLY A 359 8.43 -16.29 9.42
CA GLY A 359 9.33 -16.99 8.50
C GLY A 359 8.66 -17.47 7.20
N THR A 360 7.41 -17.13 6.93
CA THR A 360 6.68 -17.54 5.73
C THR A 360 7.15 -16.75 4.52
N LEU A 361 7.49 -17.43 3.42
CA LEU A 361 7.91 -16.79 2.18
C LEU A 361 6.71 -16.10 1.50
N ARG A 362 6.90 -14.85 1.05
CA ARG A 362 5.89 -14.10 0.31
C ARG A 362 6.03 -14.39 -1.19
N SER A 363 5.00 -14.97 -1.81
CA SER A 363 4.92 -15.20 -3.26
C SER A 363 4.39 -13.97 -4.00
N ALA A 364 4.84 -13.76 -5.24
CA ALA A 364 4.19 -12.81 -6.16
C ALA A 364 2.77 -13.29 -6.48
N LEU A 365 1.85 -12.35 -6.72
CA LEU A 365 0.41 -12.54 -6.86
C LEU A 365 -0.26 -13.20 -5.63
N GLY A 366 0.45 -13.21 -4.49
CA GLY A 366 -0.02 -13.78 -3.23
C GLY A 366 -0.72 -12.75 -2.33
N PRO A 367 -1.64 -13.19 -1.46
CA PRO A 367 -2.37 -12.31 -0.54
C PRO A 367 -1.43 -11.57 0.45
N ALA A 368 -0.26 -12.15 0.75
CA ALA A 368 0.70 -11.61 1.71
C ALA A 368 1.35 -10.27 1.29
N LEU A 369 1.15 -9.82 0.05
CA LEU A 369 1.71 -8.57 -0.49
C LEU A 369 0.78 -7.36 -0.39
N GLU A 370 -0.42 -7.48 0.19
CA GLU A 370 -1.35 -6.35 0.30
C GLU A 370 -1.19 -5.55 1.59
N ARG A 371 -1.16 -4.23 1.46
CA ARG A 371 -0.98 -3.25 2.52
C ARG A 371 -1.84 -2.02 2.25
N HIS A 372 -2.77 -1.74 3.15
CA HIS A 372 -3.61 -0.54 3.06
C HIS A 372 -2.83 0.78 3.10
N TRP A 373 -1.62 0.78 3.66
CA TRP A 373 -0.76 1.98 3.70
C TRP A 373 0.04 2.22 2.41
N ALA A 374 0.09 1.25 1.47
CA ALA A 374 0.93 1.36 0.29
C ALA A 374 0.57 2.55 -0.63
N PRO A 375 -0.72 2.83 -0.93
CA PRO A 375 -1.09 4.01 -1.74
C PRO A 375 -0.64 5.33 -1.10
N VAL A 376 -0.87 5.46 0.22
CA VAL A 376 -0.46 6.64 0.99
C VAL A 376 1.06 6.82 0.95
N LEU A 377 1.83 5.73 1.07
CA LEU A 377 3.28 5.80 0.96
C LEU A 377 3.72 6.25 -0.44
N ARG A 378 3.14 5.71 -1.51
CA ARG A 378 3.46 6.10 -2.90
C ARG A 378 3.25 7.60 -3.13
N ARG A 379 2.08 8.10 -2.75
CA ARG A 379 1.76 9.54 -2.83
C ARG A 379 2.73 10.38 -2.02
N ARG A 380 3.01 10.00 -0.76
CA ARG A 380 3.96 10.73 0.11
C ARG A 380 5.38 10.75 -0.43
N VAL A 381 5.89 9.61 -0.93
CA VAL A 381 7.25 9.53 -1.48
C VAL A 381 7.36 10.38 -2.75
N LEU A 382 6.40 10.27 -3.68
CA LEU A 382 6.41 11.05 -4.90
C LEU A 382 6.26 12.55 -4.61
N ALA A 383 5.36 12.93 -3.68
CA ALA A 383 5.19 14.32 -3.23
C ALA A 383 6.44 14.86 -2.50
N ALA A 384 7.14 14.01 -1.74
CA ALA A 384 8.40 14.38 -1.11
C ALA A 384 9.43 14.74 -2.19
N VAL A 385 9.67 13.90 -3.20
CA VAL A 385 10.61 14.19 -4.29
C VAL A 385 10.18 15.42 -5.09
N ALA A 386 8.88 15.59 -5.33
CA ALA A 386 8.33 16.74 -6.06
C ALA A 386 8.52 18.09 -5.33
N ALA A 387 8.84 18.09 -4.04
CA ALA A 387 9.10 19.33 -3.31
C ALA A 387 10.42 20.02 -3.72
N TRP A 388 11.37 19.30 -4.32
CA TRP A 388 12.57 19.91 -4.87
C TRP A 388 12.28 20.61 -6.22
N PRO A 389 13.08 21.63 -6.59
CA PRO A 389 13.00 22.25 -7.91
C PRO A 389 13.08 21.22 -9.05
N PRO A 390 12.43 21.46 -10.21
CA PRO A 390 12.53 20.59 -11.38
C PRO A 390 13.99 20.23 -11.72
N GLY A 391 14.20 18.96 -12.11
CA GLY A 391 15.54 18.42 -12.40
C GLY A 391 16.35 17.99 -11.18
N SER A 392 15.93 18.28 -9.95
CA SER A 392 16.63 17.83 -8.75
C SER A 392 16.46 16.33 -8.50
N ALA A 393 17.56 15.62 -8.22
CA ALA A 393 17.60 14.18 -7.96
C ALA A 393 18.08 13.90 -6.52
N PRO A 394 17.22 14.07 -5.51
CA PRO A 394 17.60 13.87 -4.10
C PRO A 394 17.92 12.39 -3.80
N GLU A 395 18.90 12.18 -2.91
CA GLU A 395 19.21 10.85 -2.39
C GLU A 395 18.07 10.30 -1.50
N VAL A 396 17.97 8.98 -1.39
CA VAL A 396 16.93 8.29 -0.61
C VAL A 396 16.90 8.78 0.85
N SER A 397 18.08 9.03 1.45
CA SER A 397 18.20 9.53 2.81
C SER A 397 17.56 10.92 2.99
N ALA A 398 17.75 11.83 2.04
CA ALA A 398 17.14 13.17 2.06
C ALA A 398 15.61 13.10 1.89
N VAL A 399 15.13 12.22 1.00
CA VAL A 399 13.69 11.96 0.85
C VAL A 399 13.11 11.41 2.16
N ARG A 400 13.78 10.46 2.79
CA ARG A 400 13.35 9.88 4.07
C ARG A 400 13.40 10.88 5.21
N GLU A 401 14.41 11.74 5.28
CA GLU A 401 14.50 12.82 6.26
C GLU A 401 13.31 13.78 6.12
N ARG A 402 12.97 14.18 4.89
CA ARG A 402 11.76 14.96 4.61
C ARG A 402 10.48 14.25 5.05
N LEU A 403 10.32 12.96 4.74
CA LEU A 403 9.16 12.17 5.16
C LEU A 403 9.05 12.05 6.69
N SER A 404 10.18 12.00 7.39
CA SER A 404 10.21 11.96 8.85
C SER A 404 9.64 13.23 9.49
N TRP A 405 9.75 14.36 8.80
CA TRP A 405 9.12 15.60 9.23
C TRP A 405 7.59 15.52 9.19
N PHE A 406 6.97 14.90 8.17
CA PHE A 406 5.51 14.78 8.06
C PHE A 406 4.91 13.61 8.87
N SER A 407 5.74 12.71 9.39
CA SER A 407 5.29 11.49 10.07
C SER A 407 6.27 11.06 11.16
N ALA A 408 6.57 11.98 12.08
CA ALA A 408 7.64 11.83 13.06
C ALA A 408 7.53 10.55 13.91
N ARG A 409 6.30 10.08 14.15
CA ARG A 409 6.03 8.86 14.93
C ARG A 409 5.81 7.59 14.09
N SER A 410 5.78 7.73 12.76
CA SER A 410 5.50 6.66 11.80
C SER A 410 6.41 6.75 10.58
N VAL A 411 7.70 7.04 10.80
CA VAL A 411 8.66 7.25 9.72
C VAL A 411 8.76 6.00 8.86
N PRO A 412 8.56 6.07 7.53
CA PRO A 412 8.66 4.90 6.68
C PRO A 412 10.08 4.32 6.69
N PRO A 413 10.21 2.97 6.65
CA PRO A 413 11.53 2.35 6.58
C PRO A 413 12.20 2.69 5.25
N GLU A 414 13.51 2.89 5.28
CA GLU A 414 14.31 3.27 4.10
C GLU A 414 14.16 2.29 2.95
N THR A 415 14.04 1.00 3.25
CA THR A 415 13.81 -0.06 2.25
C THR A 415 12.49 0.13 1.49
N ALA A 416 11.42 0.59 2.15
CA ALA A 416 10.15 0.87 1.49
C ALA A 416 10.21 2.16 0.65
N VAL A 417 10.89 3.20 1.13
CA VAL A 417 11.12 4.44 0.34
C VAL A 417 11.93 4.11 -0.92
N THR A 418 13.01 3.36 -0.77
CA THR A 418 13.85 2.90 -1.90
C THR A 418 13.03 2.11 -2.92
N ALA A 419 12.21 1.17 -2.46
CA ALA A 419 11.36 0.36 -3.33
C ALA A 419 10.35 1.20 -4.11
N VAL A 420 9.67 2.15 -3.45
CA VAL A 420 8.71 3.04 -4.12
C VAL A 420 9.40 3.95 -5.14
N LEU A 421 10.58 4.47 -4.84
CA LEU A 421 11.37 5.25 -5.80
C LEU A 421 11.81 4.41 -7.00
N ALA A 422 12.19 3.13 -6.77
CA ALA A 422 12.54 2.20 -7.84
C ALA A 422 11.33 1.85 -8.72
N GLU A 423 10.13 1.65 -8.14
CA GLU A 423 8.89 1.47 -8.89
C GLU A 423 8.50 2.73 -9.68
N ALA A 424 8.57 3.91 -9.07
CA ALA A 424 8.30 5.18 -9.74
C ALA A 424 9.26 5.41 -10.93
N GLY A 425 10.55 5.09 -10.77
CA GLY A 425 11.52 5.13 -11.86
C GLY A 425 11.25 4.07 -12.93
N ALA A 426 10.82 2.88 -12.54
CA ALA A 426 10.41 1.83 -13.49
C ALA A 426 9.23 2.24 -14.37
N LEU A 427 8.31 3.02 -13.81
CA LEU A 427 7.12 3.54 -14.48
C LEU A 427 7.39 4.84 -15.26
N GLY A 428 8.57 5.45 -15.18
CA GLY A 428 8.83 6.75 -15.80
C GLY A 428 8.20 7.95 -15.07
N LEU A 429 7.79 7.78 -13.81
CA LEU A 429 7.37 8.92 -12.97
C LEU A 429 8.57 9.69 -12.43
N THR A 430 9.75 9.08 -12.46
CA THR A 430 11.04 9.73 -12.25
C THR A 430 12.01 9.36 -13.38
N GLY A 431 12.92 10.27 -13.71
CA GLY A 431 13.98 10.06 -14.70
C GLY A 431 15.30 10.60 -14.15
N ALA A 432 16.37 9.81 -14.23
CA ALA A 432 17.69 10.15 -13.64
C ALA A 432 17.62 10.57 -12.15
N GLY A 433 16.64 10.07 -11.40
CA GLY A 433 16.40 10.37 -9.99
C GLY A 433 15.54 11.62 -9.72
N ALA A 434 15.18 12.40 -10.74
CA ALA A 434 14.31 13.56 -10.63
C ALA A 434 12.86 13.23 -10.99
N VAL A 435 11.88 13.87 -10.35
CA VAL A 435 10.46 13.70 -10.71
C VAL A 435 10.16 14.33 -12.07
N THR A 436 9.38 13.63 -12.90
CA THR A 436 8.98 14.11 -14.23
C THR A 436 7.76 15.03 -14.15
N GLU A 437 7.46 15.76 -15.24
CA GLU A 437 6.22 16.54 -15.34
C GLU A 437 4.99 15.63 -15.19
N ALA A 438 5.01 14.47 -15.86
CA ALA A 438 4.05 13.39 -15.70
C ALA A 438 3.86 12.97 -14.22
N GLY A 439 4.95 12.78 -13.47
CA GLY A 439 4.89 12.45 -12.04
C GLY A 439 4.22 13.55 -11.21
N ARG A 440 4.45 14.82 -11.54
CA ARG A 440 3.78 15.97 -10.89
C ARG A 440 2.30 16.07 -11.28
N ALA A 441 1.97 15.82 -12.55
CA ALA A 441 0.59 15.82 -13.04
C ALA A 441 -0.23 14.70 -12.38
N LEU A 442 0.35 13.51 -12.24
CA LEU A 442 -0.27 12.40 -11.51
C LEU A 442 -0.54 12.78 -10.04
N LEU A 443 0.41 13.42 -9.36
CA LEU A 443 0.20 13.89 -7.98
C LEU A 443 -0.91 14.92 -7.88
N ALA A 444 -1.00 15.85 -8.83
CA ALA A 444 -2.03 16.88 -8.84
C ALA A 444 -3.45 16.27 -8.98
N ALA A 445 -3.59 15.17 -9.72
CA ALA A 445 -4.84 14.43 -9.84
C ALA A 445 -5.28 13.70 -8.55
N TYR A 446 -4.35 13.46 -7.63
CA TYR A 446 -4.61 12.90 -6.30
C TYR A 446 -4.40 13.96 -5.20
N GLY A 447 -4.54 15.24 -5.56
CA GLY A 447 -4.52 16.39 -4.67
C GLY A 447 -5.67 16.38 -3.64
N ASP A 448 -5.75 17.44 -2.84
CA ASP A 448 -6.43 17.48 -1.53
C ASP A 448 -7.74 16.66 -1.44
N GLU A 449 -7.74 15.61 -0.60
CA GLU A 449 -8.88 14.67 -0.41
C GLU A 449 -10.16 15.38 0.08
N ALA A 450 -10.07 16.65 0.46
CA ALA A 450 -11.18 17.51 0.89
C ALA A 450 -12.18 17.84 -0.24
N GLU A 451 -11.77 17.75 -1.51
CA GLU A 451 -12.59 18.08 -2.69
C GLU A 451 -12.84 16.84 -3.57
N ARG A 452 -13.01 15.65 -2.99
CA ARG A 452 -13.36 14.47 -3.79
C ARG A 452 -14.68 14.70 -4.54
N PRO A 453 -14.68 14.57 -5.89
CA PRO A 453 -15.90 14.72 -6.68
C PRO A 453 -16.93 13.65 -6.35
N SER A 454 -18.17 13.83 -6.83
CA SER A 454 -19.15 12.73 -6.80
C SER A 454 -18.64 11.52 -7.60
N PRO A 455 -19.13 10.29 -7.37
CA PRO A 455 -18.67 9.11 -8.11
C PRO A 455 -18.74 9.24 -9.64
N ALA A 456 -19.72 9.98 -10.17
CA ALA A 456 -19.84 10.26 -11.60
C ALA A 456 -18.78 11.27 -12.08
N ASP A 457 -18.60 12.37 -11.34
CA ASP A 457 -17.59 13.37 -11.64
C ASP A 457 -16.16 12.81 -11.51
N TYR A 458 -15.95 11.84 -10.61
CA TYR A 458 -14.66 11.13 -10.44
C TYR A 458 -14.27 10.31 -11.66
N GLN A 459 -15.23 9.63 -12.31
CA GLN A 459 -14.95 8.86 -13.54
C GLN A 459 -14.58 9.79 -14.70
N ASP A 460 -15.32 10.89 -14.88
CA ASP A 460 -15.05 11.88 -15.91
C ASP A 460 -13.71 12.60 -15.69
N GLU A 461 -13.39 12.97 -14.45
CA GLU A 461 -12.09 13.57 -14.11
C GLU A 461 -10.95 12.58 -14.34
N ARG A 462 -11.11 11.32 -13.93
CA ARG A 462 -10.08 10.30 -14.13
C ARG A 462 -9.83 10.03 -15.61
N ALA A 463 -10.86 10.01 -16.45
CA ALA A 463 -10.70 9.89 -17.90
C ALA A 463 -9.91 11.08 -18.48
N GLN A 464 -10.19 12.30 -18.04
CA GLN A 464 -9.42 13.50 -18.44
C GLN A 464 -7.98 13.48 -17.94
N VAL A 465 -7.73 12.94 -16.74
CA VAL A 465 -6.36 12.75 -16.22
C VAL A 465 -5.63 11.70 -17.06
N ARG A 466 -6.28 10.58 -17.39
CA ARG A 466 -5.72 9.52 -18.26
C ARG A 466 -5.29 10.10 -19.61
N GLU A 467 -6.18 10.84 -20.28
CA GLU A 467 -5.89 11.44 -21.58
C GLU A 467 -4.71 12.43 -21.50
N ARG A 468 -4.68 13.31 -20.49
CA ARG A 468 -3.56 14.25 -20.29
C ARG A 468 -2.23 13.55 -20.04
N LEU A 469 -2.24 12.48 -19.26
CA LEU A 469 -1.06 11.64 -19.00
C LEU A 469 -0.59 10.96 -20.30
N ALA A 470 -1.51 10.34 -21.04
CA ALA A 470 -1.20 9.68 -22.30
C ALA A 470 -0.59 10.66 -23.33
N GLN A 471 -1.16 11.85 -23.47
CA GLN A 471 -0.65 12.91 -24.36
C GLN A 471 0.73 13.41 -23.91
N SER A 472 0.92 13.66 -22.61
CA SER A 472 2.21 14.10 -22.04
C SER A 472 3.31 13.09 -22.29
N PHE A 473 3.04 11.80 -22.06
CA PHE A 473 4.00 10.74 -22.33
C PHE A 473 4.30 10.61 -23.82
N THR A 474 3.27 10.66 -24.66
CA THR A 474 3.43 10.53 -26.11
C THR A 474 4.26 11.66 -26.70
N ALA A 475 4.12 12.89 -26.19
CA ALA A 475 4.90 14.05 -26.62
C ALA A 475 6.40 13.94 -26.28
N GLN A 476 6.77 13.13 -25.28
CA GLN A 476 8.17 12.91 -24.88
C GLN A 476 8.84 11.76 -25.63
N LEU A 477 8.07 10.93 -26.34
CA LEU A 477 8.63 9.82 -27.11
C LEU A 477 9.50 10.36 -28.24
N PRO A 478 10.72 9.82 -28.43
CA PRO A 478 11.47 10.04 -29.66
C PRO A 478 10.60 9.69 -30.88
N PRO A 479 10.74 10.41 -32.01
CA PRO A 479 9.97 10.12 -33.20
C PRO A 479 10.19 8.65 -33.60
N ALA A 480 9.09 7.97 -33.90
CA ALA A 480 9.16 6.60 -34.39
C ALA A 480 9.91 6.57 -35.73
N VAL A 481 10.80 5.60 -35.86
CA VAL A 481 11.55 5.31 -37.07
C VAL A 481 10.91 4.09 -37.72
N GLU A 482 10.49 4.25 -38.96
CA GLU A 482 9.97 3.15 -39.79
C GLU A 482 11.08 2.52 -40.66
N ASP A 483 12.28 3.12 -40.66
CA ASP A 483 13.42 2.68 -41.46
C ASP A 483 14.32 1.67 -40.71
N LEU A 484 14.65 0.57 -41.39
CA LEU A 484 15.60 -0.45 -40.99
C LEU A 484 16.85 -0.42 -41.88
N ILE A 485 18.03 -0.28 -41.27
CA ILE A 485 19.31 -0.35 -41.98
C ILE A 485 19.79 -1.80 -41.98
N LEU A 486 19.75 -2.46 -43.13
CA LEU A 486 20.21 -3.84 -43.29
C LEU A 486 21.67 -3.90 -43.75
N GLN A 487 22.46 -4.77 -43.11
CA GLN A 487 23.87 -4.99 -43.38
C GLN A 487 24.10 -6.38 -44.01
N GLY A 488 25.22 -6.54 -44.73
CA GLY A 488 25.53 -7.76 -45.49
C GLY A 488 25.86 -8.99 -44.64
N ASP A 489 26.03 -8.82 -43.33
CA ASP A 489 26.30 -9.86 -42.32
C ASP A 489 25.02 -10.37 -41.63
N LEU A 490 23.84 -10.05 -42.20
CA LEU A 490 22.51 -10.38 -41.67
C LEU A 490 22.12 -9.58 -40.41
N THR A 491 22.81 -8.47 -40.15
CA THR A 491 22.47 -7.52 -39.09
C THR A 491 21.50 -6.46 -39.59
N GLY A 492 20.53 -6.09 -38.77
CA GLY A 492 19.63 -4.95 -38.97
C GLY A 492 19.79 -3.92 -37.85
N ILE A 493 19.79 -2.64 -38.19
CA ILE A 493 19.91 -1.53 -37.24
C ILE A 493 18.73 -0.58 -37.44
N VAL A 494 17.93 -0.38 -36.40
CA VAL A 494 16.92 0.68 -36.35
C VAL A 494 17.54 1.89 -35.65
N PRO A 495 17.74 3.03 -36.33
CA PRO A 495 18.43 4.21 -35.77
C PRO A 495 17.51 5.03 -34.85
N GLY A 496 16.73 4.37 -34.00
CA GLY A 496 15.79 4.98 -33.07
C GLY A 496 14.72 3.99 -32.61
N ARG A 497 13.63 4.53 -32.07
CA ARG A 497 12.46 3.75 -31.62
C ARG A 497 11.72 3.19 -32.84
N PRO A 498 11.61 1.87 -33.03
CA PRO A 498 10.85 1.33 -34.16
C PRO A 498 9.37 1.70 -34.04
N GLY A 499 8.75 2.10 -35.15
CA GLY A 499 7.30 2.17 -35.25
C GLY A 499 6.65 0.81 -35.02
N ARG A 500 5.34 0.79 -34.78
CA ARG A 500 4.60 -0.45 -34.44
C ARG A 500 4.79 -1.54 -35.48
N ALA A 501 4.60 -1.21 -36.76
CA ALA A 501 4.71 -2.18 -37.86
C ALA A 501 6.13 -2.74 -38.00
N LEU A 502 7.15 -1.89 -37.82
CA LEU A 502 8.55 -2.31 -37.83
C LEU A 502 8.87 -3.20 -36.63
N ALA A 503 8.42 -2.84 -35.42
CA ALA A 503 8.62 -3.64 -34.22
C ALA A 503 7.98 -5.04 -34.32
N GLU A 504 6.76 -5.13 -34.85
CA GLU A 504 6.07 -6.40 -35.11
C GLU A 504 6.85 -7.26 -36.12
N LEU A 505 7.29 -6.67 -37.24
CA LEU A 505 8.12 -7.36 -38.24
C LEU A 505 9.42 -7.91 -37.62
N LEU A 506 10.10 -7.12 -36.79
CA LEU A 506 11.34 -7.53 -36.13
C LEU A 506 11.12 -8.62 -35.10
N ALA A 507 10.04 -8.56 -34.33
CA ALA A 507 9.68 -9.59 -33.35
C ALA A 507 9.40 -10.94 -34.02
N ASP A 508 8.76 -10.92 -35.19
CA ASP A 508 8.45 -12.13 -35.95
C ASP A 508 9.69 -12.69 -36.66
N ALA A 509 10.44 -11.85 -37.36
CA ALA A 509 11.44 -12.29 -38.34
C ALA A 509 12.91 -12.14 -37.93
N ALA A 510 13.22 -11.54 -36.77
CA ALA A 510 14.58 -11.33 -36.31
C ALA A 510 14.79 -11.74 -34.83
N GLU A 511 16.05 -11.78 -34.41
CA GLU A 511 16.47 -11.92 -33.00
C GLU A 511 17.08 -10.60 -32.54
N VAL A 512 16.60 -10.02 -31.44
CA VAL A 512 17.13 -8.73 -30.95
C VAL A 512 18.42 -8.97 -30.17
N GLU A 513 19.52 -8.38 -30.63
CA GLU A 513 20.84 -8.46 -29.98
C GLU A 513 21.04 -7.32 -28.95
N SER A 514 20.51 -6.12 -29.23
CA SER A 514 20.64 -4.96 -28.34
C SER A 514 19.44 -4.00 -28.44
N HIS A 515 19.04 -3.43 -27.30
CA HIS A 515 17.97 -2.42 -27.18
C HIS A 515 18.54 -1.05 -26.76
N GLY A 516 19.75 -0.71 -27.23
CA GLY A 516 20.40 0.58 -26.94
C GLY A 516 19.73 1.76 -27.65
N ALA A 517 20.46 2.86 -27.84
CA ALA A 517 19.97 4.02 -28.60
C ALA A 517 19.59 3.70 -30.06
N ALA A 518 20.10 2.59 -30.59
CA ALA A 518 19.65 1.95 -31.80
C ALA A 518 19.32 0.49 -31.50
N VAL A 519 18.22 -0.03 -32.03
CA VAL A 519 17.86 -1.44 -31.90
C VAL A 519 18.68 -2.22 -32.92
N THR A 520 19.50 -3.16 -32.44
CA THR A 520 20.27 -4.06 -33.30
C THR A 520 19.62 -5.43 -33.27
N VAL A 521 19.32 -5.94 -34.46
CA VAL A 521 18.70 -7.24 -34.67
C VAL A 521 19.56 -8.09 -35.58
N ARG A 522 19.41 -9.41 -35.48
CA ARG A 522 20.04 -10.38 -36.36
C ARG A 522 19.00 -11.27 -37.00
N PHE A 523 19.14 -11.47 -38.30
CA PHE A 523 18.31 -12.41 -39.05
C PHE A 523 19.00 -13.78 -39.08
N THR A 524 18.28 -14.81 -38.66
CA THR A 524 18.76 -16.19 -38.61
C THR A 524 17.78 -17.11 -39.34
N ALA A 525 18.21 -18.31 -39.74
CA ALA A 525 17.29 -19.29 -40.32
C ALA A 525 16.12 -19.66 -39.37
N GLY A 526 16.36 -19.59 -38.05
CA GLY A 526 15.34 -19.81 -37.04
C GLY A 526 14.33 -18.66 -36.95
N SER A 527 14.80 -17.41 -37.01
CA SER A 527 13.94 -16.24 -36.99
C SER A 527 13.07 -16.13 -38.24
N ILE A 528 13.65 -16.40 -39.41
CA ILE A 528 12.89 -16.44 -40.67
C ILE A 528 11.86 -17.57 -40.65
N ARG A 529 12.22 -18.76 -40.17
CA ARG A 529 11.28 -19.89 -40.04
C ARG A 529 10.09 -19.53 -39.17
N ARG A 530 10.32 -18.87 -38.03
CA ARG A 530 9.27 -18.41 -37.13
C ARG A 530 8.29 -17.47 -37.84
N ALA A 531 8.76 -16.56 -38.69
CA ALA A 531 7.88 -15.71 -39.49
C ALA A 531 7.04 -16.54 -40.49
N LEU A 532 7.65 -17.51 -41.19
CA LEU A 532 6.94 -18.39 -42.13
C LEU A 532 5.90 -19.29 -41.43
N GLU A 533 6.17 -19.75 -40.20
CA GLU A 533 5.23 -20.56 -39.40
C GLU A 533 3.98 -19.78 -38.97
N ARG A 534 4.06 -18.44 -38.93
CA ARG A 534 2.92 -17.56 -38.66
C ARG A 534 2.07 -17.27 -39.90
N GLY A 535 2.48 -17.74 -41.07
CA GLY A 535 1.74 -17.66 -42.32
C GLY A 535 2.32 -16.73 -43.38
N ASP A 536 3.42 -16.02 -43.11
CA ASP A 536 4.08 -15.18 -44.12
C ASP A 536 4.69 -16.06 -45.23
N THR A 537 4.51 -15.67 -46.49
CA THR A 537 5.30 -16.23 -47.59
C THR A 537 6.67 -15.56 -47.69
N ALA A 538 7.62 -16.23 -48.33
CA ALA A 538 8.95 -15.66 -48.61
C ALA A 538 8.87 -14.31 -49.34
N GLN A 539 7.91 -14.19 -50.25
CA GLN A 539 7.74 -12.98 -51.04
C GLN A 539 7.12 -11.85 -50.22
N GLU A 540 6.08 -12.10 -49.44
CA GLU A 540 5.48 -11.11 -48.53
C GLU A 540 6.49 -10.63 -47.49
N LEU A 541 7.29 -11.53 -46.90
CA LEU A 541 8.33 -11.15 -45.95
C LEU A 541 9.39 -10.24 -46.59
N LEU A 542 9.84 -10.56 -47.81
CA LEU A 542 10.77 -9.71 -48.56
C LEU A 542 10.14 -8.38 -48.96
N GLU A 543 8.86 -8.35 -49.33
CA GLU A 543 8.13 -7.11 -49.61
C GLU A 543 8.02 -6.22 -48.38
N ARG A 544 7.69 -6.78 -47.21
CA ARG A 544 7.69 -6.07 -45.92
C ARG A 544 9.07 -5.52 -45.59
N LEU A 545 10.13 -6.32 -45.74
CA LEU A 545 11.51 -5.88 -45.52
C LEU A 545 11.92 -4.75 -46.48
N ARG A 546 11.52 -4.81 -47.75
CA ARG A 546 11.75 -3.72 -48.73
C ARG A 546 10.92 -2.47 -48.43
N GLY A 547 9.78 -2.63 -47.77
CA GLY A 547 8.94 -1.51 -47.32
C GLY A 547 9.59 -0.69 -46.20
N VAL A 548 10.44 -1.31 -45.38
CA VAL A 548 11.12 -0.66 -44.24
C VAL A 548 12.61 -0.42 -44.47
N ALA A 549 13.25 -1.08 -45.43
CA ALA A 549 14.68 -0.93 -45.70
C ALA A 549 14.95 -0.42 -47.11
N ARG A 550 15.90 0.53 -47.24
CA ARG A 550 16.29 1.08 -48.55
C ARG A 550 16.80 0.02 -49.54
N GLN A 551 17.47 -1.01 -49.03
CA GLN A 551 17.93 -2.15 -49.81
C GLN A 551 17.94 -3.39 -48.92
N VAL A 552 17.54 -4.53 -49.48
CA VAL A 552 17.68 -5.84 -48.84
C VAL A 552 18.95 -6.49 -49.37
N PRO A 553 19.97 -6.76 -48.53
CA PRO A 553 21.21 -7.39 -48.99
C PRO A 553 20.96 -8.78 -49.57
N GLN A 554 21.67 -9.12 -50.66
CA GLN A 554 21.58 -10.42 -51.32
C GLN A 554 21.74 -11.62 -50.35
N PRO A 555 22.63 -11.59 -49.32
CA PRO A 555 22.70 -12.67 -48.32
C PRO A 555 21.39 -12.90 -47.56
N LEU A 556 20.64 -11.82 -47.24
CA LEU A 556 19.36 -11.93 -46.56
C LEU A 556 18.26 -12.43 -47.50
N GLU A 557 18.24 -11.97 -48.76
CA GLU A 557 17.33 -12.52 -49.77
C GLU A 557 17.54 -14.03 -49.96
N TYR A 558 18.81 -14.45 -50.04
CA TYR A 558 19.17 -15.86 -50.13
C TYR A 558 18.73 -16.64 -48.88
N LEU A 559 18.96 -16.11 -47.67
CA LEU A 559 18.52 -16.75 -46.43
C LEU A 559 17.00 -16.93 -46.41
N VAL A 560 16.23 -15.92 -46.82
CA VAL A 560 14.76 -16.01 -46.86
C VAL A 560 14.30 -17.08 -47.86
N HIS A 561 14.84 -17.05 -49.08
CA HIS A 561 14.47 -18.04 -50.10
C HIS A 561 14.92 -19.46 -49.76
N ASP A 562 16.11 -19.66 -49.21
CA ASP A 562 16.61 -20.97 -48.83
C ASP A 562 15.84 -21.55 -47.63
N THR A 563 15.53 -20.72 -46.64
CA THR A 563 14.68 -21.10 -45.51
C THR A 563 13.28 -21.45 -46.00
N ALA A 564 12.69 -20.64 -46.89
CA ALA A 564 11.37 -20.91 -47.47
C ALA A 564 11.35 -22.14 -48.38
N ARG A 565 12.42 -22.42 -49.13
CA ARG A 565 12.55 -23.63 -49.97
C ARG A 565 12.60 -24.89 -49.12
N THR A 566 13.22 -24.80 -47.95
CA THR A 566 13.34 -25.91 -47.00
C THR A 566 12.08 -26.03 -46.13
N HIS A 567 11.39 -24.91 -45.89
CA HIS A 567 10.11 -24.81 -45.20
C HIS A 567 8.95 -25.28 -46.09
N GLY A 568 8.30 -26.39 -45.74
CA GLY A 568 7.17 -26.94 -46.51
C GLY A 568 7.52 -27.97 -47.60
N GLN A 569 8.77 -28.44 -47.68
CA GLN A 569 9.12 -29.65 -48.48
C GLN A 569 8.37 -30.89 -47.99
N VAL A 570 8.14 -30.94 -46.67
CA VAL A 570 7.23 -31.89 -46.03
C VAL A 570 5.89 -31.18 -45.88
N ARG A 571 4.92 -31.59 -46.70
CA ARG A 571 3.56 -31.06 -46.64
C ARG A 571 2.78 -31.83 -45.60
N VAL A 572 2.64 -31.23 -44.43
CA VAL A 572 1.77 -31.73 -43.38
C VAL A 572 0.38 -31.17 -43.64
N GLY A 573 -0.50 -32.00 -44.21
CA GLY A 573 -1.92 -31.67 -44.22
C GLY A 573 -2.51 -31.92 -42.83
N ALA A 574 -3.28 -30.98 -42.31
CA ALA A 574 -4.03 -31.20 -41.08
C ALA A 574 -5.13 -32.25 -41.35
N ALA A 575 -4.81 -33.50 -41.05
CA ALA A 575 -5.80 -34.50 -40.72
C ALA A 575 -6.06 -34.36 -39.22
N ARG A 576 -7.25 -33.89 -38.84
CA ARG A 576 -7.59 -33.81 -37.42
C ARG A 576 -7.64 -35.22 -36.81
N SER A 577 -8.00 -36.20 -37.62
CA SER A 577 -8.00 -37.60 -37.25
C SER A 577 -7.83 -38.48 -38.50
N TYR A 578 -7.42 -39.73 -38.30
CA TYR A 578 -7.31 -40.72 -39.37
C TYR A 578 -8.07 -41.99 -39.01
N VAL A 579 -8.49 -42.74 -40.03
CA VAL A 579 -9.13 -44.05 -39.90
C VAL A 579 -8.29 -45.07 -40.65
N ARG A 580 -7.83 -46.10 -39.97
CA ARG A 580 -7.13 -47.24 -40.56
C ARG A 580 -8.08 -48.44 -40.61
N VAL A 581 -8.41 -48.89 -41.81
CA VAL A 581 -9.37 -49.98 -42.08
C VAL A 581 -8.96 -50.78 -43.32
N ASP A 582 -9.60 -51.90 -43.59
CA ASP A 582 -9.46 -52.59 -44.89
C ASP A 582 -10.08 -51.77 -46.04
N GLU A 583 -9.71 -52.10 -47.27
CA GLU A 583 -10.11 -51.35 -48.48
C GLU A 583 -11.62 -51.37 -48.73
N ALA A 584 -12.30 -52.48 -48.43
CA ALA A 584 -13.75 -52.58 -48.59
C ALA A 584 -14.48 -51.70 -47.56
N THR A 585 -13.97 -51.63 -46.33
CA THR A 585 -14.48 -50.74 -45.28
C THR A 585 -14.18 -49.28 -45.58
N ALA A 586 -13.00 -48.94 -46.13
CA ALA A 586 -12.67 -47.58 -46.55
C ALA A 586 -13.63 -47.06 -47.62
N ALA A 587 -13.90 -47.86 -48.65
CA ALA A 587 -14.87 -47.52 -49.70
C ALA A 587 -16.30 -47.35 -49.14
N ARG A 588 -16.71 -48.21 -48.21
CA ARG A 588 -18.02 -48.13 -47.54
C ARG A 588 -18.17 -46.85 -46.70
N LEU A 589 -17.14 -46.45 -45.95
CA LEU A 589 -17.18 -45.23 -45.12
C LEU A 589 -17.19 -43.96 -45.97
N LEU A 590 -16.44 -43.92 -47.07
CA LEU A 590 -16.46 -42.79 -48.02
C LEU A 590 -17.81 -42.64 -48.74
N GLY A 591 -18.52 -43.74 -48.96
CA GLY A 591 -19.84 -43.75 -49.61
C GLY A 591 -21.04 -43.54 -48.67
N ALA A 592 -20.82 -43.45 -47.35
CA ALA A 592 -21.90 -43.34 -46.36
C ALA A 592 -22.45 -41.90 -46.28
N PRO A 593 -23.72 -41.63 -46.64
CA PRO A 593 -24.27 -40.26 -46.68
C PRO A 593 -24.23 -39.55 -45.32
N MET A 594 -24.41 -40.31 -44.23
CA MET A 594 -24.36 -39.83 -42.85
C MET A 594 -22.97 -39.37 -42.39
N LEU A 595 -21.89 -39.73 -43.09
CA LEU A 595 -20.51 -39.34 -42.76
C LEU A 595 -19.98 -38.20 -43.66
N ALA A 596 -20.80 -37.71 -44.60
CA ALA A 596 -20.40 -36.68 -45.58
C ALA A 596 -19.93 -35.36 -44.93
N GLY A 597 -20.46 -35.04 -43.74
CA GLY A 597 -20.10 -33.85 -42.98
C GLY A 597 -18.69 -33.88 -42.36
N LEU A 598 -18.06 -35.05 -42.24
CA LEU A 598 -16.77 -35.22 -41.55
C LEU A 598 -15.54 -34.90 -42.42
N GLY A 599 -15.75 -34.63 -43.71
CA GLY A 599 -14.68 -34.33 -44.67
C GLY A 599 -13.70 -35.48 -44.87
N LEU A 600 -14.21 -36.72 -44.90
CA LEU A 600 -13.40 -37.92 -45.12
C LEU A 600 -12.71 -37.90 -46.50
N ARG A 601 -11.42 -38.20 -46.52
CA ARG A 601 -10.62 -38.27 -47.76
C ARG A 601 -9.61 -39.41 -47.66
N ALA A 602 -9.50 -40.22 -48.71
CA ALA A 602 -8.44 -41.23 -48.80
C ALA A 602 -7.08 -40.57 -49.05
N ILE A 603 -6.08 -40.99 -48.29
CA ILE A 603 -4.65 -40.68 -48.54
C ILE A 603 -3.83 -41.93 -48.90
N ALA A 604 -4.39 -43.12 -48.64
CA ALA A 604 -3.91 -44.42 -49.08
C ALA A 604 -5.12 -45.39 -49.17
N PRO A 605 -5.00 -46.57 -49.82
CA PRO A 605 -6.12 -47.52 -49.99
C PRO A 605 -6.78 -47.97 -48.68
N THR A 606 -6.02 -48.00 -47.58
CA THR A 606 -6.46 -48.45 -46.25
C THR A 606 -6.47 -47.33 -45.20
N VAL A 607 -6.25 -46.07 -45.61
CA VAL A 607 -6.13 -44.93 -44.69
C VAL A 607 -6.95 -43.74 -45.17
N LEU A 608 -7.94 -43.37 -44.37
CA LEU A 608 -8.72 -42.16 -44.54
C LEU A 608 -8.25 -41.09 -43.55
N ILE A 609 -8.31 -39.83 -43.94
CA ILE A 609 -8.21 -38.69 -43.03
C ILE A 609 -9.56 -37.99 -42.93
N ALA A 610 -9.86 -37.42 -41.77
CA ALA A 610 -11.03 -36.58 -41.57
C ALA A 610 -10.62 -35.17 -41.15
N ARG A 611 -11.52 -34.21 -41.40
CA ARG A 611 -11.41 -32.85 -40.87
C ARG A 611 -12.03 -32.72 -39.47
N ALA A 612 -12.72 -33.75 -39.00
CA ALA A 612 -13.30 -33.86 -37.66
C ALA A 612 -12.26 -34.27 -36.61
N GLU A 613 -12.41 -33.79 -35.38
CA GLU A 613 -11.54 -34.20 -34.26
C GLU A 613 -11.67 -35.70 -33.98
N PRO A 614 -10.63 -36.37 -33.44
CA PRO A 614 -10.66 -37.82 -33.20
C PRO A 614 -11.87 -38.28 -32.37
N GLY A 615 -12.32 -37.46 -31.39
CA GLY A 615 -13.53 -37.75 -30.60
C GLY A 615 -14.84 -37.64 -31.39
N GLU A 616 -14.98 -36.63 -32.23
CA GLU A 616 -16.14 -36.40 -33.10
C GLU A 616 -16.24 -37.50 -34.17
N LEU A 617 -15.10 -37.84 -34.78
CA LEU A 617 -15.01 -38.93 -35.76
C LEU A 617 -15.37 -40.28 -35.12
N VAL A 618 -14.90 -40.57 -33.90
CA VAL A 618 -15.25 -41.80 -33.18
C VAL A 618 -16.76 -41.88 -32.89
N ALA A 619 -17.40 -40.78 -32.50
CA ALA A 619 -18.84 -40.74 -32.27
C ALA A 619 -19.62 -41.02 -33.56
N ALA A 620 -19.31 -40.28 -34.64
CA ALA A 620 -20.01 -40.42 -35.91
C ALA A 620 -19.83 -41.80 -36.57
N LEU A 621 -18.65 -42.42 -36.42
CA LEU A 621 -18.40 -43.79 -36.89
C LEU A 621 -19.18 -44.84 -36.09
N ARG A 622 -19.41 -44.65 -34.78
CA ARG A 622 -20.30 -45.52 -33.98
C ARG A 622 -21.74 -45.45 -34.44
N ASP A 623 -22.22 -44.24 -34.69
CA ASP A 623 -23.58 -44.01 -35.18
C ASP A 623 -23.80 -44.63 -36.57
N ALA A 624 -22.75 -44.72 -37.39
CA ALA A 624 -22.76 -45.43 -38.67
C ALA A 624 -22.57 -46.97 -38.56
N GLY A 625 -22.61 -47.53 -37.35
CA GLY A 625 -22.51 -48.96 -37.08
C GLY A 625 -21.09 -49.54 -37.12
N ALA A 626 -20.06 -48.70 -37.03
CA ALA A 626 -18.66 -49.14 -36.88
C ALA A 626 -18.22 -49.11 -35.40
N ASN A 627 -17.14 -49.82 -35.05
CA ASN A 627 -16.61 -49.87 -33.69
C ASN A 627 -15.17 -49.30 -33.65
N PRO A 628 -14.99 -47.97 -33.74
CA PRO A 628 -13.68 -47.34 -33.81
C PRO A 628 -13.00 -47.25 -32.44
N VAL A 629 -11.67 -47.33 -32.46
CA VAL A 629 -10.80 -47.18 -31.30
C VAL A 629 -9.80 -46.05 -31.60
N LEU A 630 -9.51 -45.21 -30.61
CA LEU A 630 -8.70 -44.02 -30.76
C LEU A 630 -7.21 -44.38 -30.70
N GLU A 631 -6.43 -44.11 -31.74
CA GLU A 631 -4.98 -44.37 -31.75
C GLU A 631 -4.17 -43.10 -31.36
N ALA A 632 -3.20 -43.27 -30.47
CA ALA A 632 -2.13 -42.35 -30.14
C ALA A 632 -1.16 -42.15 -31.30
N ALA A 633 -0.32 -41.13 -31.17
CA ALA A 633 0.75 -40.85 -32.13
C ALA A 633 1.80 -41.98 -32.29
N ASP A 634 1.94 -42.90 -31.32
CA ASP A 634 2.84 -44.07 -31.42
C ASP A 634 2.13 -45.34 -31.92
N GLY A 635 0.85 -45.25 -32.32
CA GLY A 635 0.02 -46.38 -32.74
C GLY A 635 -0.54 -47.22 -31.58
N THR A 636 -0.28 -46.84 -30.32
CA THR A 636 -1.05 -47.33 -29.17
C THR A 636 -2.42 -46.68 -29.15
N VAL A 637 -3.34 -47.06 -28.27
CA VAL A 637 -4.70 -46.51 -28.23
C VAL A 637 -4.78 -45.39 -27.18
N VAL A 638 -4.95 -44.10 -27.55
CA VAL A 638 -4.82 -42.90 -26.65
C VAL A 638 -5.68 -41.69 -27.10
N ALA A 639 -5.98 -40.76 -26.16
CA ALA A 639 -6.74 -39.48 -26.24
C ALA A 639 -5.94 -38.18 -26.66
N VAL A 640 -6.60 -37.02 -26.95
CA VAL A 640 -6.19 -35.90 -27.89
C VAL A 640 -5.59 -34.56 -27.26
N PRO A 641 -4.77 -33.69 -27.98
CA PRO A 641 -4.05 -32.43 -27.53
C PRO A 641 -4.49 -31.06 -28.20
N VAL A 642 -3.90 -29.83 -28.07
CA VAL A 642 -3.73 -28.79 -26.98
C VAL A 642 -4.10 -27.35 -27.50
N SER A 643 -4.87 -26.53 -26.75
CA SER A 643 -5.21 -25.10 -27.01
C SER A 643 -4.33 -24.11 -26.23
N ARG A 644 -4.09 -22.87 -26.74
CA ARG A 644 -3.46 -21.79 -25.94
C ARG A 644 -4.37 -21.41 -24.77
N ALA A 645 -3.78 -21.26 -23.59
CA ALA A 645 -4.52 -20.94 -22.38
C ALA A 645 -4.99 -19.49 -22.37
N ARG A 646 -6.28 -19.29 -22.08
CA ARG A 646 -6.90 -17.98 -21.86
C ARG A 646 -7.80 -18.06 -20.63
N ALA A 647 -7.62 -17.13 -19.72
CA ALA A 647 -8.51 -16.99 -18.58
C ALA A 647 -9.77 -16.22 -19.01
N PRO A 648 -10.98 -16.69 -18.66
CA PRO A 648 -12.22 -16.02 -19.02
C PRO A 648 -12.45 -14.72 -18.23
N HIS A 649 -11.86 -14.63 -17.03
CA HIS A 649 -12.03 -13.50 -16.12
C HIS A 649 -10.70 -13.09 -15.49
N PRO A 650 -10.51 -11.79 -15.20
CA PRO A 650 -9.34 -11.30 -14.50
C PRO A 650 -9.28 -11.86 -13.07
N ALA A 651 -8.07 -11.95 -12.53
CA ALA A 651 -7.87 -12.43 -11.16
C ALA A 651 -8.21 -11.38 -10.10
N VAL A 652 -8.20 -10.10 -10.49
CA VAL A 652 -8.58 -8.94 -9.69
C VAL A 652 -9.41 -8.03 -10.59
N ASP A 653 -10.51 -7.51 -10.06
CA ASP A 653 -11.31 -6.50 -10.73
C ASP A 653 -10.60 -5.13 -10.61
N PRO A 654 -10.19 -4.49 -11.73
CA PRO A 654 -9.50 -3.19 -11.69
C PRO A 654 -10.33 -2.10 -10.99
N ASP A 655 -11.65 -2.10 -11.17
CA ASP A 655 -12.55 -1.06 -10.63
C ASP A 655 -12.76 -1.20 -9.12
N SER A 656 -12.52 -2.40 -8.57
CA SER A 656 -12.65 -2.65 -7.14
C SER A 656 -11.58 -1.98 -6.28
N GLN A 657 -10.47 -1.51 -6.89
CA GLN A 657 -9.37 -0.88 -6.16
C GLN A 657 -9.67 0.57 -5.75
N ASP A 658 -10.44 1.30 -6.57
CA ASP A 658 -10.82 2.70 -6.31
C ASP A 658 -11.93 2.83 -5.28
N ALA A 659 -12.86 1.87 -5.23
CA ALA A 659 -14.00 1.86 -4.30
C ALA A 659 -13.59 1.70 -2.82
N ALA A 660 -12.32 1.42 -2.53
CA ALA A 660 -11.86 1.03 -1.20
C ALA A 660 -11.28 2.19 -0.36
N ASP A 661 -11.20 3.40 -0.90
CA ASP A 661 -10.57 4.55 -0.25
C ASP A 661 -11.54 5.33 0.66
N GLY A 662 -11.79 4.81 1.86
CA GLY A 662 -12.50 5.54 2.93
C GLY A 662 -14.00 5.76 2.71
N PRO A 663 -14.75 6.20 3.73
CA PRO A 663 -16.15 6.59 3.54
C PRO A 663 -16.23 7.81 2.61
N ASP A 664 -17.12 7.78 1.62
CA ASP A 664 -17.34 8.89 0.70
C ASP A 664 -17.72 10.17 1.45
N ALA A 665 -17.37 11.35 0.91
CA ALA A 665 -17.73 12.63 1.53
C ALA A 665 -19.25 12.77 1.78
N THR A 666 -20.06 12.21 0.88
CA THR A 666 -21.52 12.11 1.00
C THR A 666 -21.98 11.20 2.16
N ASP A 667 -21.20 10.17 2.50
CA ASP A 667 -21.44 9.25 3.62
C ASP A 667 -21.11 9.91 4.98
N LEU A 668 -20.14 10.84 4.99
CA LEU A 668 -19.75 11.55 6.22
C LEU A 668 -20.82 12.54 6.69
N ASP A 669 -21.44 13.32 5.80
CA ASP A 669 -22.52 14.24 6.19
C ASP A 669 -23.74 13.50 6.72
N GLU A 670 -24.09 12.36 6.12
CA GLU A 670 -25.16 11.48 6.61
C GLU A 670 -24.79 10.90 7.98
N THR A 671 -23.56 10.43 8.15
CA THR A 671 -23.03 9.95 9.43
C THR A 671 -23.12 11.04 10.51
N VAL A 672 -22.79 12.30 10.20
CA VAL A 672 -22.92 13.43 11.15
C VAL A 672 -24.38 13.67 11.53
N ARG A 673 -25.31 13.71 10.57
CA ARG A 673 -26.75 13.86 10.86
C ARG A 673 -27.28 12.70 11.71
N HIS A 674 -26.81 11.48 11.46
CA HIS A 674 -27.15 10.32 12.27
C HIS A 674 -26.66 10.49 13.71
N MET A 675 -25.40 10.91 13.91
CA MET A 675 -24.84 11.17 15.24
C MET A 675 -25.60 12.27 15.99
N ARG A 676 -25.98 13.37 15.32
CA ARG A 676 -26.77 14.45 15.94
C ARG A 676 -28.14 13.96 16.40
N THR A 677 -28.81 13.20 15.55
CA THR A 677 -30.12 12.60 15.86
C THR A 677 -30.02 11.63 17.03
N GLY A 678 -28.99 10.78 17.04
CA GLY A 678 -28.71 9.84 18.13
C GLY A 678 -28.39 10.54 19.45
N GLU A 679 -27.62 11.64 19.41
CA GLU A 679 -27.31 12.47 20.58
C GLU A 679 -28.56 13.15 21.17
N GLU A 680 -29.40 13.74 20.33
CA GLU A 680 -30.66 14.36 20.78
C GLU A 680 -31.62 13.32 21.35
N ARG A 681 -31.72 12.14 20.74
CA ARG A 681 -32.51 11.02 21.28
C ARG A 681 -31.97 10.58 22.65
N ALA A 682 -30.65 10.46 22.81
CA ALA A 682 -30.03 10.11 24.09
C ALA A 682 -30.32 11.18 25.15
N ARG A 683 -30.25 12.47 24.79
CA ARG A 683 -30.54 13.59 25.70
C ARG A 683 -32.01 13.60 26.15
N ARG A 684 -32.96 13.38 25.23
CA ARG A 684 -34.39 13.27 25.58
C ARG A 684 -34.66 12.11 26.54
N LEU A 685 -34.07 10.95 26.29
CA LEU A 685 -34.19 9.79 27.18
C LEU A 685 -33.60 10.05 28.58
N LEU A 686 -32.58 10.91 28.70
CA LEU A 686 -32.02 11.35 29.98
C LEU A 686 -32.91 12.39 30.66
N ALA A 687 -33.48 13.34 29.91
CA ALA A 687 -34.37 14.38 30.41
C ALA A 687 -35.73 13.84 30.88
N ASP A 688 -36.31 12.88 30.16
CA ASP A 688 -37.58 12.21 30.51
C ASP A 688 -37.48 11.37 31.80
N ARG A 689 -36.27 11.12 32.30
CA ARG A 689 -36.02 10.31 33.50
C ARG A 689 -36.00 11.09 34.82
N GLY A 690 -36.32 12.39 34.82
CA GLY A 690 -36.70 13.18 36.00
C GLY A 690 -35.76 13.11 37.22
N THR A 691 -34.95 14.16 37.41
CA THR A 691 -34.34 14.61 38.69
C THR A 691 -34.28 13.61 39.86
N ASP A 692 -33.45 12.57 39.77
CA ASP A 692 -32.79 11.93 40.94
C ASP A 692 -31.63 10.99 40.52
N VAL A 693 -30.90 11.36 39.47
CA VAL A 693 -29.74 10.60 39.00
C VAL A 693 -28.46 11.37 39.37
N PRO A 694 -27.57 10.81 40.19
CA PRO A 694 -26.26 11.40 40.47
C PRO A 694 -25.49 11.62 39.17
N GLU A 695 -24.71 12.70 39.07
CA GLU A 695 -23.91 12.97 37.87
C GLU A 695 -22.93 11.81 37.57
N PRO A 696 -22.56 11.54 36.30
CA PRO A 696 -21.65 10.44 35.93
C PRO A 696 -20.34 10.33 36.75
N PRO A 697 -19.70 11.44 37.19
CA PRO A 697 -18.54 11.37 38.10
C PRO A 697 -18.88 10.80 39.48
N GLN A 698 -20.08 11.08 39.99
CA GLN A 698 -20.56 10.61 41.29
C GLN A 698 -20.92 9.12 41.24
N VAL A 699 -21.47 8.66 40.12
CA VAL A 699 -21.75 7.23 39.87
C VAL A 699 -20.46 6.41 39.82
N LEU A 700 -19.44 6.92 39.11
CA LEU A 700 -18.13 6.26 39.06
C LEU A 700 -17.40 6.30 40.40
N GLU A 701 -17.52 7.40 41.16
CA GLU A 701 -16.93 7.45 42.49
C GLU A 701 -17.62 6.51 43.48
N ALA A 702 -18.95 6.40 43.42
CA ALA A 702 -19.70 5.41 44.21
C ALA A 702 -19.25 3.98 43.89
N LEU A 703 -19.00 3.66 42.62
CA LEU A 703 -18.46 2.36 42.20
C LEU A 703 -17.01 2.14 42.66
N ARG A 704 -16.16 3.18 42.66
CA ARG A 704 -14.80 3.09 43.20
C ARG A 704 -14.79 2.87 44.70
N VAL A 705 -15.68 3.55 45.43
CA VAL A 705 -15.88 3.34 46.86
C VAL A 705 -16.33 1.90 47.11
N ALA A 706 -17.33 1.42 46.39
CA ALA A 706 -17.84 0.04 46.53
C ALA A 706 -16.80 -1.04 46.17
N ALA A 707 -15.96 -0.79 45.15
CA ALA A 707 -14.85 -1.69 44.78
C ALA A 707 -13.78 -1.77 45.88
N ARG A 708 -13.49 -0.65 46.56
CA ARG A 708 -12.52 -0.59 47.68
C ARG A 708 -13.07 -1.26 48.95
N SER A 709 -14.36 -1.12 49.23
CA SER A 709 -15.02 -1.71 50.41
C SER A 709 -15.53 -3.14 50.19
N GLY A 710 -15.49 -3.65 48.95
CA GLY A 710 -16.02 -4.97 48.59
C GLY A 710 -17.54 -5.09 48.76
N THR A 711 -18.28 -3.97 48.75
CA THR A 711 -19.73 -3.93 49.01
C THR A 711 -20.54 -4.13 47.73
N GLU A 712 -21.68 -4.81 47.85
CA GLU A 712 -22.60 -5.05 46.74
C GLU A 712 -23.43 -3.80 46.43
N VAL A 713 -23.70 -3.57 45.14
CA VAL A 713 -24.49 -2.44 44.64
C VAL A 713 -25.49 -2.93 43.60
N GLU A 714 -26.66 -2.29 43.54
CA GLU A 714 -27.61 -2.47 42.45
C GLU A 714 -27.20 -1.56 41.29
N LEU A 715 -26.82 -2.18 40.17
CA LEU A 715 -26.36 -1.54 38.96
C LEU A 715 -27.48 -1.56 37.91
N VAL A 716 -28.02 -0.39 37.60
CA VAL A 716 -29.03 -0.21 36.54
C VAL A 716 -28.29 0.13 35.25
N MET A 717 -28.47 -0.68 34.21
CA MET A 717 -27.80 -0.53 32.92
C MET A 717 -28.77 -0.33 31.77
N ALA A 718 -28.31 0.36 30.72
CA ALA A 718 -28.99 0.38 29.43
C ALA A 718 -28.80 -0.96 28.70
N GLY A 719 -29.90 -1.66 28.46
CA GLY A 719 -29.96 -2.91 27.71
C GLY A 719 -29.81 -2.70 26.19
N PRO A 720 -29.40 -3.73 25.44
CA PRO A 720 -29.10 -3.63 24.01
C PRO A 720 -30.31 -3.30 23.11
N ARG A 721 -31.54 -3.39 23.64
CA ARG A 721 -32.79 -3.04 22.94
C ARG A 721 -33.45 -1.75 23.46
N GLY A 722 -32.71 -0.92 24.21
CA GLY A 722 -33.20 0.37 24.71
C GLY A 722 -34.00 0.33 26.03
N GLY A 723 -34.29 -0.85 26.58
CA GLY A 723 -34.82 -0.99 27.95
C GLY A 723 -33.72 -0.91 29.01
N THR A 724 -34.07 -0.76 30.29
CA THR A 724 -33.12 -0.86 31.40
C THR A 724 -33.09 -2.27 31.98
N GLU A 725 -31.91 -2.72 32.42
CA GLU A 725 -31.71 -3.98 33.13
C GLU A 725 -31.04 -3.67 34.47
N SER A 726 -31.62 -4.14 35.58
CA SER A 726 -31.04 -4.00 36.92
C SER A 726 -30.35 -5.29 37.35
N ARG A 727 -29.14 -5.17 37.91
CA ARG A 727 -28.39 -6.31 38.44
C ARG A 727 -27.72 -5.97 39.76
N THR A 728 -27.80 -6.88 40.73
CA THR A 728 -26.98 -6.81 41.94
C THR A 728 -25.56 -7.30 41.62
N VAL A 729 -24.57 -6.43 41.77
CA VAL A 729 -23.19 -6.71 41.40
C VAL A 729 -22.22 -6.26 42.49
N GLN A 730 -21.07 -6.93 42.57
CA GLN A 730 -19.94 -6.49 43.37
C GLN A 730 -18.90 -5.85 42.43
N PRO A 731 -18.61 -4.54 42.51
CA PRO A 731 -17.59 -3.91 41.69
C PRO A 731 -16.20 -4.44 42.04
N LEU A 732 -15.41 -4.80 41.04
CA LEU A 732 -14.06 -5.33 41.22
C LEU A 732 -13.02 -4.26 40.87
N THR A 733 -13.14 -3.65 39.69
CA THR A 733 -12.23 -2.62 39.19
C THR A 733 -12.98 -1.59 38.34
N VAL A 734 -12.69 -0.31 38.55
CA VAL A 734 -13.30 0.82 37.82
C VAL A 734 -12.21 1.57 37.06
N ASP A 735 -12.13 1.37 35.74
CA ASP A 735 -11.20 2.06 34.85
C ASP A 735 -11.94 3.01 33.91
N GLY A 736 -11.25 4.04 33.39
CA GLY A 736 -11.83 5.14 32.59
C GLY A 736 -12.55 4.75 31.30
N GLY A 737 -12.62 3.45 30.95
CA GLY A 737 -13.37 2.92 29.81
C GLY A 737 -14.27 1.72 30.10
N TRP A 738 -14.17 1.10 31.29
CA TRP A 738 -14.96 -0.08 31.67
C TRP A 738 -14.97 -0.29 33.18
N VAL A 739 -16.11 -0.79 33.67
CA VAL A 739 -16.32 -1.22 35.05
C VAL A 739 -16.44 -2.73 35.05
N ARG A 740 -15.50 -3.40 35.71
CA ARG A 740 -15.57 -4.86 35.90
C ARG A 740 -16.31 -5.14 37.19
N VAL A 741 -17.36 -5.93 37.10
CA VAL A 741 -18.23 -6.25 38.23
C VAL A 741 -18.51 -7.75 38.24
N ARG A 742 -18.70 -8.33 39.42
CA ARG A 742 -19.16 -9.72 39.60
C ARG A 742 -20.66 -9.72 39.79
N ASP A 743 -21.41 -10.34 38.90
CA ASP A 743 -22.87 -10.50 39.01
C ASP A 743 -23.18 -11.50 40.12
N VAL A 744 -23.77 -11.04 41.23
CA VAL A 744 -23.98 -11.83 42.45
C VAL A 744 -24.94 -12.99 42.22
N ARG A 745 -25.89 -12.85 41.28
CA ARG A 745 -26.88 -13.90 41.00
C ARG A 745 -26.34 -15.00 40.09
N ARG A 746 -25.38 -14.67 39.21
CA ARG A 746 -24.82 -15.59 38.22
C ARG A 746 -23.41 -16.07 38.55
N ASP A 747 -22.81 -15.51 39.59
CA ASP A 747 -21.41 -15.69 39.99
C ASP A 747 -20.45 -15.63 38.79
N ALA A 748 -20.65 -14.62 37.95
CA ALA A 748 -19.88 -14.41 36.73
C ALA A 748 -19.36 -12.98 36.65
N GLU A 749 -18.12 -12.81 36.20
CA GLU A 749 -17.55 -11.50 35.93
C GLU A 749 -18.11 -10.94 34.62
N ILE A 750 -18.59 -9.70 34.67
CA ILE A 750 -19.06 -8.96 33.51
C ILE A 750 -18.37 -7.60 33.44
N THR A 751 -18.16 -7.12 32.23
CA THR A 751 -17.56 -5.82 31.96
C THR A 751 -18.62 -4.89 31.42
N VAL A 752 -18.80 -3.74 32.07
CA VAL A 752 -19.84 -2.76 31.75
C VAL A 752 -19.18 -1.44 31.36
N ALA A 753 -19.51 -0.91 30.19
CA ALA A 753 -19.01 0.40 29.80
C ALA A 753 -19.67 1.50 30.68
N PRO A 754 -18.93 2.51 31.17
CA PRO A 754 -19.45 3.53 32.07
C PRO A 754 -20.70 4.24 31.55
N HIS A 755 -20.73 4.56 30.24
CA HIS A 755 -21.86 5.21 29.59
C HIS A 755 -23.13 4.34 29.50
N ARG A 756 -23.03 3.04 29.77
CA ARG A 756 -24.18 2.13 29.87
C ARG A 756 -24.75 2.07 31.28
N ILE A 757 -24.04 2.59 32.28
CA ILE A 757 -24.49 2.62 33.67
C ILE A 757 -25.42 3.81 33.83
N VAL A 758 -26.69 3.50 34.09
CA VAL A 758 -27.77 4.48 34.23
C VAL A 758 -27.83 4.98 35.67
N ALA A 759 -27.65 4.08 36.64
CA ALA A 759 -27.62 4.42 38.06
C ALA A 759 -26.92 3.32 38.86
N VAL A 760 -26.42 3.70 40.03
CA VAL A 760 -25.87 2.79 41.03
C VAL A 760 -26.54 3.09 42.35
N ARG A 761 -27.15 2.07 42.96
CA ARG A 761 -27.82 2.18 44.26
C ARG A 761 -27.15 1.26 45.26
N PRO A 762 -26.96 1.67 46.52
CA PRO A 762 -26.55 0.74 47.56
C PRO A 762 -27.63 -0.33 47.75
N VAL A 763 -27.19 -1.58 47.99
CA VAL A 763 -28.07 -2.72 48.30
C VAL A 763 -28.35 -2.79 49.79
#